data_AF-A0A853JVD8-F1
#
_entry.id   AF-A0A853JVD8-F1
#
_cell.length_a   1.000
_cell.length_b   1.000
_cell.length_c   1.000
_cell.angle_alpha   90.00
_cell.angle_beta   90.00
_cell.angle_gamma   90.00
#
_symmetry.space_group_name_H-M   'P 1'
#
loop_
_entity.id
_entity.type
_entity.pdbx_description
1 polymer ?
#
loop_
_entity_poly.entity_id
_entity_poly.type
_entity_poly.pdbx_seq_one_letter_code
_entity_poly.pdbx_strand_id
1 'polypeptide(L)'
;KMENFKSAGLRRWLSILLIIVLVWASCGSLTNVSATENAVGETGITVENEKTEKLPEGTAKPVSVTEDTAQAVLEEPPADQDQAVNVAAPETEAVEHSASALPAYSSFWPSFRKDNANVGVVGVKTARSASEVQEKWSTELAKSWTDGSLGAPIIVDDYIYVSVGKRIVKLNRGTGEVVAEGTMAAKTGFFSFSAYGDGMIFVPIGSGMLQAFNADTLEALWQTAPDGNQPIAPVIYDEGRVYMGTSSASGKAGNFFCVDVTDEDQAKTDEVKDYLWNDPDSACYWAGGAIAGNAVLYGNDAGLLQSRDKATGELIDSYQAESNIRCSIVYDRGNSTAYFTAKEAKKVYAIRVNENGSFDKSTVRTGLVNGLTTTSPVVYNGRVYVTAGTMTDSNGGLNVYDAETLDHIYTADLGGISQSSPLLTSAYATEENKQTVYLYVGLNNANGEMKVIKDFEGNTEPLVESFYIPENKQYCTASFICDAEGTIYYRNDGGYLTALGCEAGVQQAAADRVIAQIDALGQITSWDQKGEVEAARTAFDSLSKEEQILVTNLDKLEAAEAQLEALRPAGGTVTIDVERFTIGQGFYKEPVHLTFYQDETAFDAMKRFIGEENCVIETQYQYLSGIKNADTGEVRVPDYIKTLGGPNTEEAIAFGGNADGTLGQYSYSNEAGWMYYINNADPSKAMTDYDLKDGDVMRIQFSLYGYGVDLSGRPYGETLAEGEQAQTVKIANKDGLLKALADVNSSEKREELLRDKAVKAAYDKAIEVAANMTATQEETDAAAKALADALAAAGSGPEDQKPEEQNKDGQGQVEKDKNVHTGLAGDPMTGGLAAIGLLAVISLAGTLVLKKNR
;
A
#
# COMPACT_ATOMS: atom_id res chain seq x y z
N LYS A 1 48.81 -13.11 -9.63
CA LYS A 1 49.01 -14.54 -9.31
C LYS A 1 47.64 -15.21 -9.29
N MET A 2 47.26 -15.92 -10.37
CA MET A 2 46.00 -16.66 -10.42
C MET A 2 46.21 -17.97 -11.19
N GLU A 3 46.44 -19.05 -10.46
CA GLU A 3 46.33 -20.41 -10.97
C GLU A 3 45.52 -21.24 -9.96
N ASN A 4 44.74 -22.21 -10.46
CA ASN A 4 43.85 -23.15 -9.76
C ASN A 4 42.36 -22.78 -9.65
N PHE A 5 41.69 -22.67 -10.81
CA PHE A 5 40.32 -23.20 -10.94
C PHE A 5 40.22 -24.07 -12.20
N LYS A 6 39.83 -25.34 -12.03
CA LYS A 6 39.60 -26.31 -13.10
C LYS A 6 38.17 -26.86 -13.00
N SER A 7 37.25 -26.31 -13.77
CA SER A 7 35.99 -26.97 -14.11
C SER A 7 35.65 -26.69 -15.58
N ALA A 8 35.08 -27.69 -16.28
CA ALA A 8 34.90 -27.62 -17.73
C ALA A 8 33.63 -26.86 -18.16
N GLY A 9 32.68 -26.62 -17.25
CA GLY A 9 31.38 -26.03 -17.58
C GLY A 9 31.46 -24.56 -18.02
N LEU A 10 32.26 -23.74 -17.32
CA LEU A 10 32.25 -22.28 -17.52
C LEU A 10 32.75 -21.84 -18.91
N ARG A 11 33.62 -22.65 -19.55
CA ARG A 11 34.10 -22.39 -20.91
C ARG A 11 32.98 -22.50 -21.96
N ARG A 12 31.91 -23.25 -21.70
CA ARG A 12 30.81 -23.42 -22.67
C ARG A 12 29.85 -22.24 -22.69
N TRP A 13 29.73 -21.50 -21.58
CA TRP A 13 28.93 -20.28 -21.48
C TRP A 13 29.65 -19.04 -22.02
N LEU A 14 30.93 -18.85 -21.68
CA LEU A 14 31.71 -17.69 -22.15
C LEU A 14 31.88 -17.65 -23.68
N SER A 15 31.86 -18.80 -24.37
CA SER A 15 31.87 -18.85 -25.83
C SER A 15 30.54 -18.46 -26.50
N ILE A 16 29.42 -18.42 -25.77
CA ILE A 16 28.11 -18.06 -26.33
C ILE A 16 27.93 -16.54 -26.29
N LEU A 17 28.24 -15.88 -25.17
CA LEU A 17 28.19 -14.41 -25.07
C LEU A 17 29.06 -13.72 -26.13
N LEU A 18 30.26 -14.25 -26.38
CA LEU A 18 31.22 -13.63 -27.32
C LEU A 18 30.75 -13.67 -28.79
N ILE A 19 29.84 -14.60 -29.14
CA ILE A 19 29.27 -14.70 -30.50
C ILE A 19 28.13 -13.69 -30.69
N ILE A 20 27.30 -13.47 -29.67
CA ILE A 20 26.16 -12.54 -29.74
C ILE A 20 26.65 -11.10 -29.98
N VAL A 21 27.72 -10.68 -29.28
CA VAL A 21 28.32 -9.34 -29.44
C VAL A 21 28.95 -9.12 -30.82
N LEU A 22 29.35 -10.18 -31.53
CA LEU A 22 29.98 -10.08 -32.86
C LEU A 22 29.00 -10.10 -34.04
N VAL A 23 27.73 -10.45 -33.82
CA VAL A 23 26.73 -10.56 -34.91
C VAL A 23 26.00 -9.24 -35.19
N TRP A 24 25.94 -8.30 -34.22
CA TRP A 24 25.30 -6.98 -34.40
C TRP A 24 26.18 -5.93 -35.11
N ALA A 25 27.37 -6.30 -35.57
CA ALA A 25 28.35 -5.39 -36.17
C ALA A 25 28.67 -5.71 -37.64
N SER A 26 27.66 -6.07 -38.46
CA SER A 26 27.82 -6.26 -39.92
C SER A 26 26.48 -6.14 -40.67
N CYS A 27 26.49 -5.41 -41.81
CA CYS A 27 25.33 -5.03 -42.66
C CYS A 27 24.32 -4.09 -41.95
N GLY A 28 23.77 -3.02 -42.54
CA GLY A 28 23.89 -2.35 -43.86
C GLY A 28 22.66 -1.41 -44.02
N SER A 29 22.63 -0.29 -44.76
CA SER A 29 23.54 0.24 -45.78
C SER A 29 23.35 1.76 -46.04
N LEU A 30 24.45 2.43 -46.42
CA LEU A 30 24.61 3.58 -47.35
C LEU A 30 23.33 4.24 -47.95
N THR A 31 23.18 5.57 -47.90
CA THR A 31 23.72 6.57 -48.87
C THR A 31 23.36 8.00 -48.37
N ASN A 32 23.92 9.14 -48.81
CA ASN A 32 24.90 9.45 -49.87
C ASN A 32 25.77 10.71 -49.53
N VAL A 33 26.71 11.08 -50.41
CA VAL A 33 27.81 12.05 -50.17
C VAL A 33 27.52 13.51 -50.60
N SER A 34 27.96 14.47 -49.78
CA SER A 34 28.66 15.70 -50.24
C SER A 34 29.60 16.23 -49.14
N ALA A 35 30.64 16.99 -49.48
CA ALA A 35 31.70 17.40 -48.56
C ALA A 35 32.29 18.77 -48.91
N THR A 36 32.92 19.42 -47.92
CA THR A 36 34.00 20.41 -48.11
C THR A 36 34.95 20.39 -46.91
N GLU A 37 36.21 20.75 -47.17
CA GLU A 37 37.33 20.62 -46.22
C GLU A 37 37.57 21.92 -45.44
N ASN A 38 38.18 21.82 -44.25
CA ASN A 38 39.59 22.24 -44.07
C ASN A 38 40.14 21.83 -42.69
N ALA A 39 41.46 21.87 -42.54
CA ALA A 39 42.19 21.41 -41.36
C ALA A 39 43.25 22.45 -40.92
N VAL A 40 44.12 22.05 -39.98
CA VAL A 40 45.24 22.83 -39.39
C VAL A 40 44.79 23.86 -38.34
N GLY A 41 45.40 23.93 -37.15
CA GLY A 41 46.46 23.08 -36.61
C GLY A 41 46.90 23.48 -35.20
N GLU A 42 47.78 22.68 -34.60
CA GLU A 42 48.30 22.90 -33.26
C GLU A 42 49.30 24.07 -33.20
N THR A 43 49.34 24.79 -32.08
CA THR A 43 50.57 25.10 -31.34
C THR A 43 50.22 25.78 -30.00
N GLY A 44 50.95 25.46 -28.95
CA GLY A 44 50.89 26.19 -27.67
C GLY A 44 52.26 26.73 -27.28
N ILE A 45 52.31 27.62 -26.29
CA ILE A 45 53.50 27.97 -25.48
C ILE A 45 53.03 28.75 -24.22
N THR A 46 53.73 28.54 -23.10
CA THR A 46 53.51 29.17 -21.79
C THR A 46 54.67 30.09 -21.40
N VAL A 47 54.39 31.29 -20.85
CA VAL A 47 55.36 32.12 -20.10
C VAL A 47 54.66 32.84 -18.93
N GLU A 48 55.44 33.29 -17.95
CA GLU A 48 55.10 33.51 -16.52
C GLU A 48 54.64 34.92 -16.09
N ASN A 49 54.09 34.95 -14.88
CA ASN A 49 53.97 36.02 -13.84
C ASN A 49 54.82 37.31 -13.95
N GLU A 50 54.32 38.44 -13.40
CA GLU A 50 54.82 39.04 -12.13
C GLU A 50 54.02 40.27 -11.58
N LYS A 51 53.88 40.32 -10.24
CA LYS A 51 53.89 41.45 -9.27
C LYS A 51 53.07 42.77 -9.45
N THR A 52 52.05 42.89 -8.58
CA THR A 52 51.78 43.94 -7.56
C THR A 52 52.52 45.31 -7.56
N GLU A 53 51.76 46.41 -7.41
CA GLU A 53 52.05 47.49 -6.42
C GLU A 53 50.79 48.33 -6.02
N LYS A 54 50.94 49.48 -5.32
CA LYS A 54 50.16 49.81 -4.08
C LYS A 54 49.88 51.32 -3.85
N LEU A 55 48.91 51.66 -2.95
CA LEU A 55 48.70 52.97 -2.22
C LEU A 55 48.13 54.19 -3.01
N PRO A 56 47.62 55.30 -2.37
CA PRO A 56 47.25 55.60 -0.96
C PRO A 56 45.81 56.24 -0.77
N GLU A 57 45.54 56.88 0.38
CA GLU A 57 44.23 57.35 0.92
C GLU A 57 43.95 58.88 0.89
N GLY A 58 42.69 59.28 1.20
CA GLY A 58 42.29 60.61 1.78
C GLY A 58 41.13 61.34 1.07
N THR A 59 40.32 62.24 1.69
CA THR A 59 40.06 62.61 3.12
C THR A 59 38.79 63.48 3.25
N ALA A 60 37.94 63.23 4.27
CA ALA A 60 37.00 64.13 4.98
C ALA A 60 35.86 64.95 4.27
N LYS A 61 34.78 65.22 5.05
CA LYS A 61 33.55 66.04 4.78
C LYS A 61 33.78 67.55 5.12
N PRO A 62 32.80 68.50 5.12
CA PRO A 62 31.32 68.47 4.84
C PRO A 62 30.76 69.68 4.02
N VAL A 63 29.41 69.82 3.92
CA VAL A 63 28.63 71.07 4.26
C VAL A 63 27.09 70.98 3.96
N SER A 64 26.29 71.47 4.93
CA SER A 64 24.88 71.99 4.95
C SER A 64 23.65 71.27 4.34
N VAL A 65 22.50 71.54 4.98
CA VAL A 65 21.11 71.17 4.67
C VAL A 65 20.31 72.41 4.20
N THR A 66 19.28 72.23 3.37
CA THR A 66 18.07 73.10 3.34
C THR A 66 16.82 72.27 3.01
N GLU A 67 15.70 72.57 3.67
CA GLU A 67 14.36 72.06 3.39
C GLU A 67 13.63 72.94 2.36
N ASP A 68 12.62 72.40 1.67
CA ASP A 68 11.30 73.05 1.58
C ASP A 68 10.21 72.02 1.17
N THR A 69 8.97 72.48 1.02
CA THR A 69 7.72 71.73 1.17
C THR A 69 6.78 71.90 -0.03
N ALA A 70 5.81 71.00 -0.16
CA ALA A 70 4.59 71.26 -0.94
C ALA A 70 3.42 70.41 -0.40
N GLN A 71 2.31 71.05 -0.03
CA GLN A 71 1.02 70.38 0.20
C GLN A 71 0.18 70.41 -1.09
N ALA A 72 -0.78 69.49 -1.20
CA ALA A 72 -1.90 69.61 -2.12
C ALA A 72 -3.20 69.36 -1.35
N VAL A 73 -4.24 70.15 -1.64
CA VAL A 73 -5.57 70.12 -0.98
C VAL A 73 -6.66 70.07 -2.04
N LEU A 74 -7.81 69.54 -1.66
CA LEU A 74 -9.02 69.32 -2.47
C LEU A 74 -9.59 70.60 -3.11
N GLU A 75 -10.11 70.47 -4.34
CA GLU A 75 -11.26 71.24 -4.84
C GLU A 75 -12.19 70.30 -5.66
N GLU A 76 -13.50 70.60 -5.70
CA GLU A 76 -14.54 69.75 -6.30
C GLU A 76 -14.94 70.23 -7.73
N PRO A 77 -15.36 69.32 -8.63
CA PRO A 77 -16.07 69.69 -9.86
C PRO A 77 -17.59 69.87 -9.64
N PRO A 78 -18.27 70.73 -10.42
CA PRO A 78 -19.68 71.09 -10.19
C PRO A 78 -20.70 70.09 -10.78
N ALA A 79 -21.95 70.19 -10.31
CA ALA A 79 -23.09 69.40 -10.78
C ALA A 79 -23.90 70.11 -11.90
N ASP A 80 -24.46 69.31 -12.81
CA ASP A 80 -25.63 69.67 -13.64
C ASP A 80 -26.48 68.40 -13.94
N GLN A 81 -27.66 68.55 -14.53
CA GLN A 81 -28.82 67.68 -14.26
C GLN A 81 -29.17 66.61 -15.31
N ASP A 82 -29.83 65.55 -14.82
CA ASP A 82 -30.76 64.60 -15.46
C ASP A 82 -30.88 64.56 -17.00
N GLN A 83 -30.64 63.36 -17.56
CA GLN A 83 -31.74 62.61 -18.20
C GLN A 83 -31.64 61.11 -17.87
N ALA A 84 -32.76 60.52 -17.45
CA ALA A 84 -32.83 59.13 -17.04
C ALA A 84 -33.06 58.17 -18.22
N VAL A 85 -32.31 57.07 -18.27
CA VAL A 85 -32.69 55.84 -18.97
C VAL A 85 -32.72 54.72 -17.95
N ASN A 86 -33.90 54.17 -17.70
CA ASN A 86 -34.10 53.12 -16.70
C ASN A 86 -33.63 51.77 -17.24
N VAL A 87 -32.51 51.27 -16.72
CA VAL A 87 -32.08 49.87 -16.85
C VAL A 87 -32.03 49.32 -15.43
N ALA A 88 -32.74 48.21 -15.19
CA ALA A 88 -32.81 47.61 -13.85
C ALA A 88 -31.43 47.19 -13.36
N ALA A 89 -31.14 47.47 -12.08
CA ALA A 89 -30.03 46.82 -11.42
C ALA A 89 -30.28 45.30 -11.37
N PRO A 90 -29.28 44.44 -11.62
CA PRO A 90 -29.39 43.04 -11.25
C PRO A 90 -29.52 42.97 -9.73
N GLU A 91 -30.52 42.23 -9.24
CA GLU A 91 -30.57 41.86 -7.84
C GLU A 91 -29.36 40.95 -7.55
N THR A 92 -28.56 41.30 -6.55
CA THR A 92 -27.45 40.46 -6.12
C THR A 92 -28.02 39.27 -5.37
N GLU A 93 -28.19 38.15 -6.07
CA GLU A 93 -28.44 36.86 -5.44
C GLU A 93 -27.34 36.59 -4.41
N ALA A 94 -27.74 36.33 -3.16
CA ALA A 94 -26.80 35.90 -2.14
C ALA A 94 -26.36 34.47 -2.50
N VAL A 95 -25.07 34.29 -2.76
CA VAL A 95 -24.51 32.95 -2.96
C VAL A 95 -24.61 32.21 -1.63
N GLU A 96 -25.42 31.15 -1.59
CA GLU A 96 -25.44 30.22 -0.46
C GLU A 96 -24.10 29.49 -0.41
N HIS A 97 -23.18 29.95 0.43
CA HIS A 97 -22.00 29.17 0.79
C HIS A 97 -22.45 27.93 1.59
N SER A 98 -22.62 26.81 0.89
CA SER A 98 -22.79 25.50 1.52
C SER A 98 -21.47 25.11 2.19
N ALA A 99 -21.46 24.99 3.52
CA ALA A 99 -20.27 24.64 4.29
C ALA A 99 -19.60 23.37 3.73
N SER A 100 -18.39 23.55 3.18
CA SER A 100 -17.59 22.45 2.62
C SER A 100 -16.96 21.66 3.76
N ALA A 101 -17.23 20.35 3.82
CA ALA A 101 -16.67 19.49 4.84
C ALA A 101 -15.14 19.43 4.75
N LEU A 102 -14.46 19.49 5.90
CA LEU A 102 -13.01 19.40 5.95
C LEU A 102 -12.53 17.97 5.58
N PRO A 103 -11.58 17.82 4.65
CA PRO A 103 -11.14 16.51 4.17
C PRO A 103 -10.23 15.80 5.17
N ALA A 104 -10.44 14.50 5.39
CA ALA A 104 -9.59 13.67 6.23
C ALA A 104 -8.34 13.15 5.48
N TYR A 105 -7.58 14.05 4.83
CA TYR A 105 -6.41 13.66 4.04
C TYR A 105 -5.21 13.26 4.91
N SER A 106 -4.47 12.25 4.42
CA SER A 106 -3.12 11.96 4.90
C SER A 106 -2.11 12.99 4.38
N SER A 107 -0.91 13.06 4.96
CA SER A 107 0.14 13.95 4.48
C SER A 107 1.52 13.35 4.66
N PHE A 108 2.26 13.19 3.56
CA PHE A 108 3.65 12.77 3.63
C PHE A 108 4.55 13.90 4.15
N TRP A 109 4.27 15.16 3.80
CA TRP A 109 5.08 16.30 4.24
C TRP A 109 4.18 17.47 4.70
N PRO A 110 3.64 17.43 5.94
CA PRO A 110 2.61 18.36 6.40
C PRO A 110 3.11 19.76 6.77
N SER A 111 4.39 19.92 7.09
CA SER A 111 4.97 21.16 7.62
C SER A 111 6.43 21.31 7.22
N PHE A 112 7.05 22.44 7.55
CA PHE A 112 8.49 22.63 7.36
C PHE A 112 9.28 21.48 8.01
N ARG A 113 10.35 21.00 7.34
CA ARG A 113 11.29 20.00 7.89
C ARG A 113 10.65 18.65 8.31
N LYS A 114 9.58 18.23 7.61
CA LYS A 114 8.91 16.91 7.62
C LYS A 114 7.94 16.65 8.78
N ASP A 115 8.19 17.20 9.98
CA ASP A 115 7.34 17.04 11.16
C ASP A 115 7.65 18.06 12.27
N ASN A 116 6.88 17.99 13.37
CA ASN A 116 7.04 18.85 14.56
C ASN A 116 8.33 18.65 15.35
N ALA A 117 9.29 17.83 14.88
CA ALA A 117 10.65 17.73 15.42
C ALA A 117 11.70 18.40 14.51
N ASN A 118 11.31 18.87 13.32
CA ASN A 118 12.13 19.59 12.35
C ASN A 118 13.43 18.87 11.88
N VAL A 119 13.49 17.53 11.99
CA VAL A 119 14.75 16.79 11.75
C VAL A 119 15.11 16.70 10.26
N GLY A 120 14.13 16.77 9.35
CA GLY A 120 14.38 16.76 7.89
C GLY A 120 15.00 15.47 7.35
N VAL A 121 14.74 14.33 8.01
CA VAL A 121 15.23 12.99 7.64
C VAL A 121 14.07 12.18 7.06
N VAL A 122 14.33 11.40 6.00
CA VAL A 122 13.34 10.51 5.37
C VAL A 122 13.88 9.11 5.09
N GLY A 123 13.03 8.09 5.21
CA GLY A 123 13.35 6.69 4.93
C GLY A 123 13.18 6.26 3.47
N VAL A 124 13.00 7.19 2.52
CA VAL A 124 12.71 6.91 1.10
C VAL A 124 13.91 7.11 0.18
N LYS A 125 13.99 6.31 -0.90
CA LYS A 125 15.11 6.27 -1.85
C LYS A 125 15.08 7.46 -2.81
N THR A 126 15.78 8.54 -2.47
CA THR A 126 16.02 9.70 -3.33
C THR A 126 17.24 9.50 -4.23
N ALA A 127 17.30 10.16 -5.40
CA ALA A 127 18.46 10.06 -6.31
C ALA A 127 19.79 10.42 -5.61
N ARG A 128 20.86 9.68 -5.87
CA ARG A 128 22.12 9.78 -5.10
C ARG A 128 23.20 10.64 -5.76
N SER A 129 23.07 10.90 -7.06
CA SER A 129 23.95 11.74 -7.88
C SER A 129 23.16 12.31 -9.07
N ALA A 130 23.73 13.30 -9.77
CA ALA A 130 23.09 13.91 -10.93
C ALA A 130 22.73 12.92 -12.06
N SER A 131 23.42 11.78 -12.15
CA SER A 131 23.12 10.73 -13.15
C SER A 131 21.90 9.88 -12.82
N GLU A 132 21.37 9.97 -11.61
CA GLU A 132 20.14 9.28 -11.18
C GLU A 132 18.90 10.20 -11.22
N VAL A 133 19.11 11.51 -11.43
CA VAL A 133 18.04 12.52 -11.43
C VAL A 133 17.23 12.47 -12.72
N GLN A 134 15.91 12.43 -12.56
CA GLN A 134 14.93 12.64 -13.62
C GLN A 134 14.06 13.85 -13.24
N GLU A 135 14.12 14.92 -14.03
CA GLU A 135 13.17 16.03 -13.88
C GLU A 135 11.79 15.57 -14.40
N LYS A 136 10.86 15.32 -13.49
CA LYS A 136 9.48 14.87 -13.81
C LYS A 136 8.67 16.00 -14.44
N TRP A 137 8.82 17.22 -13.90
CA TRP A 137 8.16 18.44 -14.36
C TRP A 137 8.76 19.69 -13.69
N SER A 138 8.49 20.87 -14.25
CA SER A 138 8.92 22.17 -13.74
C SER A 138 7.87 23.24 -14.07
N THR A 139 7.29 23.86 -13.04
CA THR A 139 6.10 24.73 -13.16
C THR A 139 6.40 26.16 -12.71
N GLU A 140 6.16 27.14 -13.58
CA GLU A 140 6.27 28.57 -13.29
C GLU A 140 5.07 29.00 -12.41
N LEU A 141 5.32 29.37 -11.16
CA LEU A 141 4.30 29.86 -10.22
C LEU A 141 4.40 31.37 -9.97
N ALA A 142 5.54 31.99 -10.27
CA ALA A 142 5.76 33.43 -10.32
C ALA A 142 6.80 33.77 -11.40
N LYS A 143 6.74 34.98 -11.97
CA LYS A 143 7.72 35.43 -12.99
C LYS A 143 8.99 36.03 -12.37
N SER A 144 8.90 36.38 -11.10
CA SER A 144 9.94 37.03 -10.31
C SER A 144 9.64 36.93 -8.82
N TRP A 145 10.69 37.04 -7.98
CA TRP A 145 10.53 37.24 -6.54
C TRP A 145 9.73 38.51 -6.17
N THR A 146 9.61 39.49 -7.09
CA THR A 146 8.77 40.68 -6.91
C THR A 146 7.27 40.45 -7.09
N ASP A 147 6.86 39.44 -7.86
CA ASP A 147 5.45 39.01 -7.96
C ASP A 147 5.02 38.21 -6.72
N GLY A 148 5.99 37.51 -6.12
CA GLY A 148 5.86 36.76 -4.88
C GLY A 148 6.83 35.58 -4.87
N SER A 149 7.68 35.50 -3.85
CA SER A 149 8.49 34.31 -3.62
C SER A 149 7.58 33.14 -3.23
N LEU A 150 7.93 31.94 -3.69
CA LEU A 150 7.22 30.71 -3.31
C LEU A 150 7.45 30.44 -1.82
N GLY A 151 6.39 30.05 -1.11
CA GLY A 151 6.49 29.44 0.21
C GLY A 151 7.21 28.10 0.18
N ALA A 152 7.55 27.55 1.34
CA ALA A 152 7.91 26.14 1.44
C ALA A 152 6.68 25.29 1.05
N PRO A 153 6.80 24.37 0.07
CA PRO A 153 5.71 23.46 -0.26
C PRO A 153 5.40 22.51 0.90
N ILE A 154 4.17 22.02 0.92
CA ILE A 154 3.72 20.88 1.72
C ILE A 154 3.04 19.85 0.80
N ILE A 155 3.06 18.57 1.18
CA ILE A 155 2.49 17.45 0.41
C ILE A 155 1.37 16.83 1.21
N VAL A 156 0.13 16.97 0.75
CA VAL A 156 -1.10 16.49 1.41
C VAL A 156 -1.89 15.71 0.36
N ASP A 157 -2.21 14.46 0.69
CA ASP A 157 -2.69 13.48 -0.29
C ASP A 157 -1.77 13.43 -1.54
N ASP A 158 -2.31 13.22 -2.75
CA ASP A 158 -1.57 13.26 -4.01
C ASP A 158 -1.35 14.69 -4.59
N TYR A 159 -1.37 15.71 -3.71
CA TYR A 159 -1.25 17.12 -4.07
C TYR A 159 -0.13 17.86 -3.32
N ILE A 160 0.42 18.88 -3.99
CA ILE A 160 1.42 19.80 -3.43
C ILE A 160 0.76 21.17 -3.27
N TYR A 161 0.97 21.81 -2.13
CA TYR A 161 0.40 23.13 -1.85
C TYR A 161 1.50 24.17 -1.65
N VAL A 162 1.39 25.30 -2.36
CA VAL A 162 2.34 26.42 -2.32
C VAL A 162 1.60 27.74 -2.20
N SER A 163 2.00 28.57 -1.23
CA SER A 163 1.60 29.97 -1.17
C SER A 163 2.55 30.84 -2.02
N VAL A 164 2.00 31.73 -2.84
CA VAL A 164 2.77 32.58 -3.77
C VAL A 164 2.04 33.88 -4.08
N GLY A 165 2.64 35.02 -3.72
CA GLY A 165 2.01 36.33 -3.87
C GLY A 165 0.74 36.41 -3.03
N LYS A 166 -0.43 36.62 -3.65
CA LYS A 166 -1.76 36.61 -2.99
C LYS A 166 -2.56 35.30 -3.25
N ARG A 167 -1.92 34.23 -3.75
CA ARG A 167 -2.55 32.93 -3.99
C ARG A 167 -2.02 31.84 -3.05
N ILE A 168 -2.88 30.87 -2.74
CA ILE A 168 -2.50 29.48 -2.43
C ILE A 168 -2.80 28.64 -3.67
N VAL A 169 -1.90 27.72 -4.03
CA VAL A 169 -1.96 26.92 -5.26
C VAL A 169 -1.89 25.44 -4.89
N LYS A 170 -2.82 24.63 -5.40
CA LYS A 170 -2.86 23.15 -5.29
C LYS A 170 -2.42 22.57 -6.64
N LEU A 171 -1.33 21.80 -6.64
CA LEU A 171 -0.75 21.17 -7.82
C LEU A 171 -0.88 19.65 -7.73
N ASN A 172 -1.12 18.98 -8.85
CA ASN A 172 -0.99 17.52 -8.94
C ASN A 172 0.48 17.11 -8.72
N ARG A 173 0.74 16.21 -7.76
CA ARG A 173 2.10 15.79 -7.38
C ARG A 173 2.86 15.09 -8.52
N GLY A 174 2.14 14.39 -9.39
CA GLY A 174 2.68 13.62 -10.51
C GLY A 174 2.98 14.44 -11.77
N THR A 175 2.12 15.41 -12.14
CA THR A 175 2.25 16.19 -13.39
C THR A 175 2.75 17.62 -13.20
N GLY A 176 2.65 18.19 -12.01
CA GLY A 176 2.99 19.60 -11.75
C GLY A 176 1.93 20.59 -12.25
N GLU A 177 0.79 20.11 -12.74
CA GLU A 177 -0.32 20.93 -13.19
C GLU A 177 -1.05 21.55 -12.00
N VAL A 178 -1.38 22.85 -12.10
CA VAL A 178 -2.23 23.54 -11.14
C VAL A 178 -3.67 23.06 -11.31
N VAL A 179 -4.25 22.47 -10.27
CA VAL A 179 -5.64 21.96 -10.28
C VAL A 179 -6.62 22.89 -9.57
N ALA A 180 -6.15 23.71 -8.63
CA ALA A 180 -6.95 24.76 -7.97
C ALA A 180 -6.07 25.91 -7.45
N GLU A 181 -6.65 27.10 -7.34
CA GLU A 181 -6.05 28.26 -6.67
C GLU A 181 -7.06 28.94 -5.73
N GLY A 182 -6.63 29.25 -4.51
CA GLY A 182 -7.37 30.06 -3.53
C GLY A 182 -6.78 31.46 -3.39
N THR A 183 -7.61 32.46 -3.08
CA THR A 183 -7.15 33.84 -2.85
C THR A 183 -6.97 34.10 -1.36
N MET A 184 -5.78 34.53 -0.97
CA MET A 184 -5.45 34.85 0.43
C MET A 184 -5.83 36.30 0.77
N ALA A 185 -6.09 36.64 2.03
CA ALA A 185 -6.48 38.00 2.43
C ALA A 185 -5.37 39.04 2.17
N ALA A 186 -4.14 38.68 2.51
CA ALA A 186 -2.91 39.45 2.27
C ALA A 186 -1.90 38.63 1.45
N LYS A 187 -0.86 39.30 0.92
CA LYS A 187 0.23 38.61 0.20
C LYS A 187 1.23 37.96 1.17
N THR A 188 1.94 36.91 0.73
CA THR A 188 3.10 36.37 1.44
C THR A 188 4.25 37.38 1.55
N GLY A 189 5.17 37.13 2.49
CA GLY A 189 6.50 37.72 2.46
C GLY A 189 7.41 37.02 1.46
N PHE A 190 8.70 37.35 1.48
CA PHE A 190 9.74 36.59 0.76
C PHE A 190 9.87 35.15 1.27
N PHE A 191 9.47 34.93 2.53
CA PHE A 191 9.33 33.62 3.14
C PHE A 191 7.87 33.39 3.54
N SER A 192 7.42 32.15 3.38
CA SER A 192 6.19 31.59 3.89
C SER A 192 6.43 30.11 4.12
N PHE A 193 5.87 29.55 5.19
CA PHE A 193 6.18 28.21 5.70
C PHE A 193 4.90 27.57 6.24
N SER A 194 4.01 27.17 5.33
CA SER A 194 2.69 26.63 5.65
C SER A 194 2.76 25.31 6.43
N ALA A 195 1.66 24.97 7.10
CA ALA A 195 1.42 23.66 7.71
C ALA A 195 0.03 23.11 7.33
N TYR A 196 -0.17 21.81 7.47
CA TYR A 196 -1.45 21.12 7.31
C TYR A 196 -1.84 20.34 8.58
N GLY A 197 -3.14 20.32 8.89
CA GLY A 197 -3.75 19.53 9.96
C GLY A 197 -5.27 19.69 9.98
N ASP A 198 -6.00 18.68 10.46
CA ASP A 198 -7.48 18.66 10.54
C ASP A 198 -8.21 19.10 9.24
N GLY A 199 -7.70 18.69 8.08
CA GLY A 199 -8.27 19.05 6.78
C GLY A 199 -8.03 20.50 6.34
N MET A 200 -7.23 21.25 7.09
CA MET A 200 -6.94 22.67 6.85
C MET A 200 -5.47 22.92 6.51
N ILE A 201 -5.23 23.97 5.72
CA ILE A 201 -3.90 24.49 5.41
C ILE A 201 -3.73 25.87 6.03
N PHE A 202 -2.72 26.01 6.87
CA PHE A 202 -2.42 27.23 7.62
C PHE A 202 -1.27 27.98 6.95
N VAL A 203 -1.53 29.21 6.48
CA VAL A 203 -0.62 29.98 5.62
C VAL A 203 -0.18 31.29 6.29
N PRO A 204 1.14 31.52 6.41
CA PRO A 204 1.74 32.81 6.76
C PRO A 204 1.48 33.92 5.72
N ILE A 205 0.79 35.00 6.11
CA ILE A 205 0.47 36.14 5.23
C ILE A 205 0.77 37.50 5.88
N GLY A 206 0.95 38.54 5.06
CA GLY A 206 1.53 39.83 5.47
C GLY A 206 0.90 40.50 6.69
N SER A 207 1.72 41.30 7.40
CA SER A 207 1.39 41.91 8.71
C SER A 207 1.25 40.92 9.87
N GLY A 208 1.98 39.79 9.80
CA GLY A 208 2.11 38.80 10.86
C GLY A 208 0.95 37.81 11.00
N MET A 209 -0.05 37.91 10.11
CA MET A 209 -1.25 37.08 10.16
C MET A 209 -0.97 35.66 9.68
N LEU A 210 -1.69 34.72 10.28
CA LEU A 210 -1.94 33.37 9.79
C LEU A 210 -3.38 33.31 9.24
N GLN A 211 -3.59 32.63 8.11
CA GLN A 211 -4.92 32.34 7.55
C GLN A 211 -5.08 30.84 7.26
N ALA A 212 -6.26 30.29 7.56
CA ALA A 212 -6.62 28.90 7.30
C ALA A 212 -7.48 28.75 6.03
N PHE A 213 -7.30 27.64 5.34
CA PHE A 213 -8.04 27.26 4.14
C PHE A 213 -8.48 25.79 4.23
N ASN A 214 -9.67 25.45 3.69
CA ASN A 214 -10.06 24.06 3.46
C ASN A 214 -9.08 23.44 2.44
N ALA A 215 -8.46 22.30 2.78
CA ALA A 215 -7.44 21.68 1.94
C ALA A 215 -7.98 21.09 0.62
N ASP A 216 -9.28 20.82 0.51
CA ASP A 216 -9.85 20.41 -0.76
C ASP A 216 -10.14 21.61 -1.67
N THR A 217 -11.00 22.53 -1.21
CA THR A 217 -11.54 23.61 -2.05
C THR A 217 -10.65 24.85 -2.16
N LEU A 218 -9.66 25.02 -1.27
CA LEU A 218 -8.88 26.25 -1.08
C LEU A 218 -9.73 27.50 -0.73
N GLU A 219 -10.94 27.30 -0.24
CA GLU A 219 -11.73 28.37 0.37
C GLU A 219 -11.10 28.76 1.71
N ALA A 220 -11.05 30.06 1.99
CA ALA A 220 -10.60 30.57 3.29
C ALA A 220 -11.66 30.33 4.36
N LEU A 221 -11.22 30.11 5.61
CA LEU A 221 -12.11 29.84 6.75
C LEU A 221 -12.00 31.00 7.75
N TRP A 222 -10.85 31.09 8.41
CA TRP A 222 -10.52 32.09 9.41
C TRP A 222 -9.10 32.63 9.23
N GLN A 223 -8.82 33.75 9.88
CA GLN A 223 -7.51 34.40 9.97
C GLN A 223 -7.23 34.89 11.39
N THR A 224 -6.04 35.41 11.63
CA THR A 224 -5.65 36.05 12.90
C THR A 224 -5.49 37.55 12.72
N ALA A 225 -5.60 38.32 13.81
CA ALA A 225 -5.43 39.77 13.77
C ALA A 225 -4.00 40.16 13.35
N PRO A 226 -3.81 41.26 12.58
CA PRO A 226 -2.49 41.72 12.16
C PRO A 226 -1.70 42.35 13.33
N ASP A 227 -0.50 41.84 13.58
CA ASP A 227 0.45 42.41 14.57
C ASP A 227 1.42 43.45 13.95
N GLY A 228 1.46 43.54 12.61
CA GLY A 228 2.32 44.45 11.84
C GLY A 228 3.75 43.96 11.60
N ASN A 229 4.12 42.78 12.08
CA ASN A 229 5.42 42.15 11.87
C ASN A 229 5.45 41.31 10.57
N GLN A 230 6.53 40.55 10.37
CA GLN A 230 6.67 39.59 9.27
C GLN A 230 6.40 38.17 9.79
N PRO A 231 5.57 37.36 9.10
CA PRO A 231 5.21 36.00 9.53
C PRO A 231 6.25 34.98 9.03
N ILE A 232 7.51 35.14 9.45
CA ILE A 232 8.67 34.46 8.82
C ILE A 232 9.19 33.24 9.59
N ALA A 233 8.56 32.83 10.69
CA ALA A 233 8.83 31.54 11.31
C ALA A 233 7.95 30.44 10.69
N PRO A 234 8.44 29.20 10.60
CA PRO A 234 7.61 28.03 10.32
C PRO A 234 6.41 27.86 11.25
N VAL A 235 5.28 27.50 10.64
CA VAL A 235 4.03 27.15 11.32
C VAL A 235 4.12 25.71 11.86
N ILE A 236 3.60 25.50 13.06
CA ILE A 236 3.44 24.18 13.68
C ILE A 236 1.93 23.93 13.81
N TYR A 237 1.45 22.75 13.39
CA TYR A 237 0.13 22.25 13.76
C TYR A 237 0.32 21.07 14.73
N ASP A 238 -0.37 21.06 15.87
CA ASP A 238 -0.30 19.98 16.87
C ASP A 238 -1.62 19.90 17.67
N GLU A 239 -2.32 18.77 17.58
CA GLU A 239 -3.52 18.44 18.37
C GLU A 239 -4.60 19.55 18.40
N GLY A 240 -5.11 19.92 17.22
CA GLY A 240 -6.16 20.94 17.08
C GLY A 240 -5.70 22.38 17.36
N ARG A 241 -4.39 22.62 17.45
CA ARG A 241 -3.80 23.95 17.67
C ARG A 241 -2.76 24.27 16.62
N VAL A 242 -2.60 25.56 16.33
CA VAL A 242 -1.56 26.07 15.43
C VAL A 242 -0.74 27.15 16.13
N TYR A 243 0.58 27.10 15.92
CA TYR A 243 1.57 27.97 16.54
C TYR A 243 2.40 28.66 15.46
N MET A 244 2.66 29.96 15.63
CA MET A 244 3.52 30.72 14.71
C MET A 244 4.31 31.80 15.44
N GLY A 245 5.55 32.01 14.99
CA GLY A 245 6.39 33.14 15.39
C GLY A 245 6.37 34.27 14.36
N THR A 246 6.33 35.52 14.82
CA THR A 246 6.48 36.73 13.99
C THR A 246 7.77 37.47 14.33
N SER A 247 8.27 38.27 13.40
CA SER A 247 9.42 39.15 13.64
C SER A 247 9.37 40.39 12.76
N SER A 248 9.67 41.55 13.30
CA SER A 248 10.03 42.73 12.51
C SER A 248 11.32 42.46 11.72
N ALA A 249 11.51 43.15 10.59
CA ALA A 249 12.73 43.03 9.78
C ALA A 249 14.04 43.38 10.54
N SER A 250 13.93 43.97 11.73
CA SER A 250 15.05 44.31 12.62
C SER A 250 15.38 43.26 13.67
N GLY A 251 14.50 42.26 13.89
CA GLY A 251 14.62 41.28 14.98
C GLY A 251 14.31 41.81 16.39
N LYS A 252 13.87 43.07 16.54
CA LYS A 252 13.70 43.73 17.86
C LYS A 252 12.27 43.76 18.41
N ALA A 253 11.33 43.18 17.67
CA ALA A 253 9.91 43.11 17.97
C ALA A 253 9.32 41.95 17.17
N GLY A 254 8.25 41.35 17.67
CA GLY A 254 7.63 40.12 17.18
C GLY A 254 7.02 39.34 18.34
N ASN A 255 6.29 38.27 18.03
CA ASN A 255 5.49 37.49 18.96
C ASN A 255 5.70 35.99 18.71
N PHE A 256 5.33 35.13 19.67
CA PHE A 256 5.06 33.72 19.41
C PHE A 256 3.69 33.34 20.01
N PHE A 257 2.74 32.94 19.17
CA PHE A 257 1.34 32.76 19.58
C PHE A 257 0.80 31.36 19.26
N CYS A 258 -0.34 31.03 19.88
CA CYS A 258 -1.14 29.83 19.63
C CYS A 258 -2.61 30.18 19.34
N VAL A 259 -3.25 29.47 18.40
CA VAL A 259 -4.69 29.49 18.14
C VAL A 259 -5.29 28.08 18.12
N ASP A 260 -6.59 27.97 18.40
CA ASP A 260 -7.40 26.77 18.15
C ASP A 260 -7.80 26.73 16.67
N VAL A 261 -7.89 25.54 16.06
CA VAL A 261 -8.18 25.41 14.62
C VAL A 261 -9.67 25.37 14.27
N THR A 262 -10.56 25.21 15.25
CA THR A 262 -12.02 25.08 15.04
C THR A 262 -12.55 26.18 14.13
N ASP A 263 -13.47 25.88 13.20
CA ASP A 263 -14.14 26.91 12.41
C ASP A 263 -15.46 27.31 13.08
N GLU A 264 -15.50 28.45 13.78
CA GLU A 264 -16.62 28.83 14.65
C GLU A 264 -17.90 29.22 13.89
N ASP A 265 -17.78 29.83 12.71
CA ASP A 265 -18.90 30.19 11.84
C ASP A 265 -18.58 29.90 10.36
N GLN A 266 -18.85 28.66 9.96
CA GLN A 266 -18.64 28.08 8.62
C GLN A 266 -19.39 28.82 7.48
N ALA A 267 -20.17 29.87 7.77
CA ALA A 267 -20.76 30.77 6.78
C ALA A 267 -19.90 32.00 6.47
N LYS A 268 -18.77 32.19 7.18
CA LYS A 268 -17.75 33.22 6.90
C LYS A 268 -16.48 32.61 6.32
N THR A 269 -15.60 33.47 5.82
CA THR A 269 -14.28 33.12 5.24
C THR A 269 -13.15 34.04 5.72
N ASP A 270 -13.47 34.95 6.64
CA ASP A 270 -12.63 36.05 7.12
C ASP A 270 -12.67 36.24 8.65
N GLU A 271 -13.22 35.28 9.40
CA GLU A 271 -13.33 35.34 10.86
C GLU A 271 -11.97 35.55 11.52
N VAL A 272 -11.89 36.47 12.48
CA VAL A 272 -10.64 36.86 13.14
C VAL A 272 -10.54 36.17 14.49
N LYS A 273 -9.68 35.14 14.58
CA LYS A 273 -9.40 34.41 15.82
C LYS A 273 -8.58 35.23 16.81
N ASP A 274 -9.01 35.18 18.06
CA ASP A 274 -8.19 35.51 19.24
C ASP A 274 -7.12 34.43 19.47
N TYR A 275 -6.00 34.82 20.08
CA TYR A 275 -4.96 33.89 20.51
C TYR A 275 -5.40 33.12 21.78
N LEU A 276 -5.23 31.79 21.80
CA LEU A 276 -5.35 30.99 23.03
C LEU A 276 -4.32 31.45 24.07
N TRP A 277 -3.11 31.73 23.60
CA TRP A 277 -2.04 32.37 24.36
C TRP A 277 -1.05 33.06 23.41
N ASN A 278 -0.33 34.05 23.92
CA ASN A 278 0.69 34.79 23.18
C ASN A 278 1.89 35.10 24.08
N ASP A 279 3.10 34.92 23.56
CA ASP A 279 4.35 35.42 24.13
C ASP A 279 4.78 36.71 23.41
N PRO A 280 4.42 37.90 23.95
CA PRO A 280 4.78 39.16 23.34
C PRO A 280 6.30 39.43 23.43
N ASP A 281 6.79 40.28 22.53
CA ASP A 281 8.20 40.68 22.39
C ASP A 281 9.18 39.56 22.00
N SER A 282 8.75 38.29 21.87
CA SER A 282 9.59 37.21 21.34
C SER A 282 9.71 37.25 19.82
N ALA A 283 10.68 38.02 19.32
CA ALA A 283 10.96 38.18 17.89
C ALA A 283 11.57 36.91 17.24
N CYS A 284 10.73 36.05 16.67
CA CYS A 284 11.11 34.75 16.10
C CYS A 284 11.56 34.83 14.62
N TYR A 285 12.71 35.45 14.36
CA TYR A 285 13.25 35.62 12.99
C TYR A 285 13.71 34.28 12.39
N TRP A 286 12.93 33.68 11.48
CA TRP A 286 13.11 32.30 10.97
C TRP A 286 13.08 31.20 12.05
N ALA A 287 12.67 31.54 13.27
CA ALA A 287 12.79 30.67 14.44
C ALA A 287 11.51 29.85 14.67
N GLY A 288 11.34 28.80 13.85
CA GLY A 288 10.28 27.80 14.04
C GLY A 288 10.48 26.99 15.32
N GLY A 289 9.38 26.57 15.94
CA GLY A 289 9.45 25.72 17.14
C GLY A 289 9.38 24.23 16.84
N ALA A 290 9.62 23.41 17.86
CA ALA A 290 9.42 21.96 17.87
C ALA A 290 8.58 21.53 19.08
N ILE A 291 7.89 20.38 18.97
CA ILE A 291 7.07 19.81 20.04
C ILE A 291 7.85 18.70 20.77
N ALA A 292 7.95 18.84 22.08
CA ALA A 292 8.61 17.92 23.00
C ALA A 292 7.63 17.51 24.12
N GLY A 293 6.80 16.51 23.85
CA GLY A 293 5.72 16.10 24.75
C GLY A 293 4.66 17.20 24.84
N ASN A 294 4.41 17.72 26.05
CA ASN A 294 3.51 18.85 26.27
C ASN A 294 4.18 20.21 26.04
N ALA A 295 5.49 20.27 25.77
CA ALA A 295 6.20 21.53 25.57
C ALA A 295 6.34 21.92 24.09
N VAL A 296 6.18 23.21 23.79
CA VAL A 296 6.66 23.83 22.55
C VAL A 296 8.00 24.54 22.83
N LEU A 297 9.01 24.20 22.04
CA LEU A 297 10.38 24.69 22.15
C LEU A 297 10.68 25.64 21.00
N TYR A 298 11.04 26.90 21.25
CA TYR A 298 11.33 27.88 20.19
C TYR A 298 12.43 28.87 20.57
N GLY A 299 13.10 29.44 19.56
CA GLY A 299 14.14 30.45 19.72
C GLY A 299 13.68 31.85 19.31
N ASN A 300 14.48 32.88 19.64
CA ASN A 300 14.26 34.25 19.14
C ASN A 300 15.57 35.02 18.88
N ASP A 301 15.45 36.21 18.29
CA ASP A 301 16.60 37.05 17.90
C ASP A 301 17.33 37.70 19.10
N ALA A 302 16.78 37.60 20.31
CA ALA A 302 17.52 37.91 21.55
C ALA A 302 18.46 36.76 21.99
N GLY A 303 18.39 35.60 21.32
CA GLY A 303 19.18 34.41 21.64
C GLY A 303 18.58 33.53 22.73
N LEU A 304 17.32 33.78 23.12
CA LEU A 304 16.64 32.99 24.14
C LEU A 304 15.99 31.76 23.49
N LEU A 305 16.41 30.57 23.88
CA LEU A 305 15.64 29.34 23.73
C LEU A 305 14.62 29.28 24.85
N GLN A 306 13.35 29.08 24.51
CA GLN A 306 12.24 28.93 25.44
C GLN A 306 11.63 27.53 25.35
N SER A 307 11.10 27.06 26.47
CA SER A 307 10.21 25.90 26.57
C SER A 307 8.93 26.34 27.29
N ARG A 308 7.77 26.12 26.65
CA ARG A 308 6.46 26.52 27.19
C ARG A 308 5.45 25.40 27.07
N ASP A 309 4.50 25.33 27.99
CA ASP A 309 3.38 24.40 27.85
C ASP A 309 2.55 24.76 26.61
N LYS A 310 2.32 23.78 25.73
CA LYS A 310 1.70 24.00 24.42
C LYS A 310 0.23 24.41 24.53
N ALA A 311 -0.48 23.98 25.56
CA ALA A 311 -1.90 24.30 25.72
C ALA A 311 -2.15 25.69 26.34
N THR A 312 -1.25 26.17 27.19
CA THR A 312 -1.46 27.36 28.06
C THR A 312 -0.47 28.51 27.82
N GLY A 313 0.69 28.26 27.22
CA GLY A 313 1.74 29.27 27.03
C GLY A 313 2.51 29.62 28.31
N GLU A 314 2.30 28.89 29.41
CA GLU A 314 3.10 29.06 30.63
C GLU A 314 4.58 28.68 30.39
N LEU A 315 5.50 29.51 30.88
CA LEU A 315 6.94 29.30 30.73
C LEU A 315 7.41 28.17 31.64
N ILE A 316 7.88 27.07 31.03
CA ILE A 316 8.45 25.92 31.74
C ILE A 316 9.91 26.21 32.10
N ASP A 317 10.71 26.60 31.10
CA ASP A 317 12.13 26.92 31.29
C ASP A 317 12.70 27.73 30.10
N SER A 318 13.88 28.32 30.27
CA SER A 318 14.62 29.00 29.20
C SER A 318 16.14 28.87 29.31
N TYR A 319 16.83 29.00 28.17
CA TYR A 319 18.28 29.00 28.05
C TYR A 319 18.75 30.13 27.13
N GLN A 320 19.73 30.93 27.59
CA GLN A 320 20.29 32.05 26.83
C GLN A 320 21.53 31.59 26.05
N ALA A 321 21.45 31.61 24.72
CA ALA A 321 22.60 31.41 23.82
C ALA A 321 23.44 32.69 23.68
N GLU A 322 24.65 32.55 23.14
CA GLU A 322 25.62 33.66 22.97
C GLU A 322 25.22 34.69 21.89
N SER A 323 24.29 34.34 21.01
CA SER A 323 23.68 35.26 20.06
C SER A 323 22.26 34.82 19.68
N ASN A 324 21.60 35.64 18.86
CA ASN A 324 20.36 35.32 18.16
C ASN A 324 20.25 33.90 17.60
N ILE A 325 19.07 33.29 17.81
CA ILE A 325 18.70 32.01 17.20
C ILE A 325 17.86 32.32 15.96
N ARG A 326 18.37 31.92 14.78
CA ARG A 326 17.71 32.12 13.47
C ARG A 326 17.61 30.82 12.69
N CYS A 327 17.10 29.79 13.34
CA CYS A 327 16.77 28.50 12.75
C CYS A 327 15.55 27.91 13.46
N SER A 328 14.93 26.89 12.87
CA SER A 328 13.95 26.11 13.63
C SER A 328 14.66 25.26 14.68
N ILE A 329 14.05 25.10 15.85
CA ILE A 329 14.54 24.17 16.88
C ILE A 329 14.32 22.75 16.38
N VAL A 330 15.31 21.88 16.54
CA VAL A 330 15.27 20.49 16.09
C VAL A 330 15.29 19.57 17.30
N TYR A 331 14.30 18.68 17.44
CA TYR A 331 14.16 17.84 18.63
C TYR A 331 14.41 16.36 18.31
N ASP A 332 15.59 15.87 18.67
CA ASP A 332 15.87 14.44 18.66
C ASP A 332 15.08 13.77 19.78
N ARG A 333 13.95 13.17 19.41
CA ARG A 333 13.07 12.41 20.30
C ARG A 333 13.77 11.21 20.95
N GLY A 334 14.71 10.57 20.23
CA GLY A 334 15.40 9.37 20.71
C GLY A 334 16.36 9.67 21.86
N ASN A 335 17.11 10.77 21.75
CA ASN A 335 18.03 11.24 22.81
C ASN A 335 17.44 12.34 23.70
N SER A 336 16.15 12.67 23.55
CA SER A 336 15.46 13.78 24.24
C SER A 336 16.25 15.10 24.17
N THR A 337 16.84 15.43 23.03
CA THR A 337 17.82 16.54 22.91
C THR A 337 17.38 17.55 21.86
N ALA A 338 17.34 18.83 22.26
CA ALA A 338 17.09 19.95 21.36
C ALA A 338 18.42 20.47 20.77
N TYR A 339 18.43 20.68 19.46
CA TYR A 339 19.54 21.20 18.68
C TYR A 339 19.12 22.48 17.95
N PHE A 340 20.01 23.48 17.91
CA PHE A 340 19.77 24.76 17.26
C PHE A 340 21.09 25.46 16.90
N THR A 341 21.02 26.53 16.11
CA THR A 341 22.17 27.38 15.76
C THR A 341 22.00 28.81 16.26
N ALA A 342 23.09 29.42 16.72
CA ALA A 342 23.16 30.83 17.08
C ALA A 342 24.02 31.58 16.05
N LYS A 343 23.42 32.54 15.35
CA LYS A 343 23.96 33.09 14.09
C LYS A 343 25.26 33.85 14.28
N GLU A 344 25.26 34.98 15.01
CA GLU A 344 26.48 35.80 15.15
C GLU A 344 27.57 35.10 15.97
N ALA A 345 27.19 34.20 16.89
CA ALA A 345 28.12 33.39 17.67
C ALA A 345 28.79 32.26 16.85
N LYS A 346 28.31 31.98 15.64
CA LYS A 346 28.77 30.90 14.76
C LYS A 346 28.84 29.55 15.48
N LYS A 347 27.76 29.16 16.15
CA LYS A 347 27.69 27.95 16.98
C LYS A 347 26.46 27.11 16.69
N VAL A 348 26.66 25.79 16.71
CA VAL A 348 25.60 24.81 16.95
C VAL A 348 25.57 24.47 18.44
N TYR A 349 24.37 24.28 18.98
CA TYR A 349 24.10 23.93 20.37
C TYR A 349 23.37 22.60 20.44
N ALA A 350 23.61 21.84 21.51
CA ALA A 350 22.79 20.71 21.94
C ALA A 350 22.46 20.84 23.43
N ILE A 351 21.20 20.60 23.81
CA ILE A 351 20.73 20.67 25.20
C ILE A 351 19.65 19.61 25.44
N ARG A 352 19.77 18.82 26.51
CA ARG A 352 18.78 17.80 26.87
C ARG A 352 17.51 18.47 27.41
N VAL A 353 16.36 17.97 26.95
CA VAL A 353 15.03 18.32 27.41
C VAL A 353 14.53 17.20 28.32
N ASN A 354 14.03 17.55 29.50
CA ASN A 354 13.43 16.63 30.44
C ASN A 354 11.98 16.31 30.04
N GLU A 355 11.42 15.23 30.59
CA GLU A 355 10.04 14.79 30.33
C GLU A 355 8.99 15.87 30.64
N ASN A 356 9.27 16.76 31.60
CA ASN A 356 8.44 17.92 31.94
C ASN A 356 8.71 19.18 31.09
N GLY A 357 9.46 19.07 30.00
CA GLY A 357 9.83 20.18 29.11
C GLY A 357 10.98 21.07 29.60
N SER A 358 11.46 20.94 30.83
CA SER A 358 12.58 21.77 31.35
C SER A 358 13.93 21.39 30.75
N PHE A 359 14.92 22.29 30.74
CA PHE A 359 16.23 22.02 30.16
C PHE A 359 17.24 21.52 31.20
N ASP A 360 17.91 20.40 30.94
CA ASP A 360 19.10 20.02 31.72
C ASP A 360 20.31 20.82 31.24
N LYS A 361 20.51 21.97 31.88
CA LYS A 361 21.56 22.94 31.57
C LYS A 361 22.97 22.42 31.89
N SER A 362 23.11 21.26 32.54
CA SER A 362 24.41 20.58 32.70
C SER A 362 24.85 19.82 31.44
N THR A 363 23.91 19.50 30.53
CA THR A 363 24.17 18.76 29.28
C THR A 363 24.50 19.64 28.08
N VAL A 364 24.61 20.95 28.26
CA VAL A 364 24.83 21.92 27.16
C VAL A 364 26.17 21.68 26.49
N ARG A 365 26.16 21.47 25.17
CA ARG A 365 27.36 21.31 24.33
C ARG A 365 27.30 22.31 23.17
N THR A 366 28.46 22.79 22.71
CA THR A 366 28.55 23.77 21.62
C THR A 366 29.67 23.44 20.63
N GLY A 367 29.32 23.29 19.34
CA GLY A 367 30.28 23.15 18.24
C GLY A 367 30.48 24.47 17.51
N LEU A 368 31.72 24.82 17.16
CA LEU A 368 32.01 26.00 16.34
C LEU A 368 31.72 25.73 14.85
N VAL A 369 31.03 26.66 14.21
CA VAL A 369 30.69 26.66 12.78
C VAL A 369 31.65 27.60 12.05
N ASN A 370 32.12 27.23 10.86
CA ASN A 370 33.14 28.01 10.14
C ASN A 370 32.63 29.39 9.65
N GLY A 371 31.32 29.58 9.50
CA GLY A 371 30.68 30.83 9.09
C GLY A 371 29.43 31.17 9.90
N LEU A 372 28.84 32.34 9.64
CA LEU A 372 27.48 32.65 10.09
C LEU A 372 26.52 31.57 9.60
N THR A 373 25.61 31.11 10.44
CA THR A 373 24.65 30.06 10.10
C THR A 373 23.24 30.46 10.52
N THR A 374 22.25 30.03 9.75
CA THR A 374 20.81 30.22 10.00
C THR A 374 20.06 28.91 9.73
N THR A 375 20.71 27.80 10.10
CA THR A 375 20.35 26.46 9.66
C THR A 375 19.77 25.66 10.80
N SER A 376 18.66 24.96 10.50
CA SER A 376 18.06 23.98 11.40
C SER A 376 18.88 22.69 11.25
N PRO A 377 19.59 22.20 12.29
CA PRO A 377 20.50 21.07 12.14
C PRO A 377 19.79 19.79 11.67
N VAL A 378 20.47 18.94 10.89
CA VAL A 378 20.06 17.52 10.78
C VAL A 378 20.79 16.73 11.85
N VAL A 379 20.10 15.79 12.49
CA VAL A 379 20.70 14.84 13.44
C VAL A 379 20.35 13.44 12.98
N TYR A 380 21.35 12.61 12.70
CA TYR A 380 21.16 11.21 12.29
C TYR A 380 22.41 10.37 12.57
N ASN A 381 22.21 9.12 13.04
CA ASN A 381 23.25 8.12 13.31
C ASN A 381 24.54 8.68 13.94
N GLY A 382 24.42 9.31 15.12
CA GLY A 382 25.56 9.86 15.86
C GLY A 382 26.17 11.14 15.26
N ARG A 383 25.57 11.75 14.23
CA ARG A 383 26.11 12.94 13.54
C ARG A 383 25.14 14.11 13.52
N VAL A 384 25.68 15.32 13.60
CA VAL A 384 24.95 16.59 13.47
C VAL A 384 25.50 17.36 12.26
N TYR A 385 24.63 17.81 11.36
CA TYR A 385 25.00 18.45 10.10
C TYR A 385 24.49 19.90 10.05
N VAL A 386 25.37 20.87 9.80
CA VAL A 386 25.06 22.31 9.84
C VAL A 386 25.74 23.05 8.67
N THR A 387 24.93 23.59 7.77
CA THR A 387 25.39 24.48 6.69
C THR A 387 25.76 25.86 7.21
N ALA A 388 26.68 26.52 6.51
CA ALA A 388 27.18 27.84 6.83
C ALA A 388 27.17 28.79 5.62
N GLY A 389 27.32 30.07 5.93
CA GLY A 389 27.45 31.15 4.99
C GLY A 389 26.17 31.94 4.78
N THR A 390 26.32 33.25 4.55
CA THR A 390 25.21 34.17 4.26
C THR A 390 25.69 35.22 3.25
N MET A 391 24.77 36.02 2.71
CA MET A 391 25.14 37.15 1.83
C MET A 391 26.08 38.19 2.49
N THR A 392 26.28 38.13 3.81
CA THR A 392 27.23 38.98 4.57
C THR A 392 28.44 38.22 5.13
N ASP A 393 28.54 36.91 4.93
CA ASP A 393 29.69 36.09 5.32
C ASP A 393 29.87 34.93 4.34
N SER A 394 30.91 35.03 3.50
CA SER A 394 31.19 34.06 2.43
C SER A 394 31.80 32.73 2.91
N ASN A 395 31.97 32.52 4.21
CA ASN A 395 32.45 31.26 4.78
C ASN A 395 31.33 30.19 4.71
N GLY A 396 31.20 29.57 3.54
CA GLY A 396 30.23 28.52 3.24
C GLY A 396 30.68 27.11 3.64
N GLY A 397 29.90 26.10 3.24
CA GLY A 397 30.21 24.69 3.47
C GLY A 397 29.18 23.95 4.35
N LEU A 398 29.41 22.66 4.55
CA LEU A 398 28.67 21.78 5.47
C LEU A 398 29.61 21.34 6.60
N ASN A 399 29.33 21.78 7.83
CA ASN A 399 30.06 21.38 9.03
C ASN A 399 29.38 20.16 9.65
N VAL A 400 30.16 19.17 10.07
CA VAL A 400 29.65 17.92 10.65
C VAL A 400 30.32 17.65 11.99
N TYR A 401 29.50 17.29 12.98
CA TYR A 401 29.88 17.11 14.39
C TYR A 401 29.45 15.73 14.88
N ASP A 402 30.14 15.24 15.91
CA ASP A 402 29.68 14.11 16.71
C ASP A 402 28.45 14.52 17.55
N ALA A 403 27.41 13.69 17.64
CA ALA A 403 26.19 14.04 18.38
C ALA A 403 26.31 13.85 19.91
N GLU A 404 27.19 12.96 20.38
CA GLU A 404 27.44 12.75 21.80
C GLU A 404 28.26 13.91 22.38
N THR A 405 29.33 14.35 21.72
CA THR A 405 30.22 15.42 22.25
C THR A 405 29.97 16.80 21.67
N LEU A 406 29.43 16.90 20.46
CA LEU A 406 29.39 18.12 19.62
C LEU A 406 30.77 18.64 19.18
N ASP A 407 31.80 17.79 19.24
CA ASP A 407 33.10 18.04 18.62
C ASP A 407 32.99 18.02 17.08
N HIS A 408 33.81 18.86 16.44
CA HIS A 408 33.88 18.96 14.97
C HIS A 408 34.61 17.76 14.38
N ILE A 409 33.99 17.10 13.38
CA ILE A 409 34.58 15.99 12.62
C ILE A 409 35.23 16.52 11.33
N TYR A 410 34.47 17.28 10.53
CA TYR A 410 34.95 17.88 9.28
C TYR A 410 34.08 19.06 8.83
N THR A 411 34.61 19.85 7.88
CA THR A 411 33.81 20.77 7.06
C THR A 411 33.99 20.42 5.59
N ALA A 412 32.90 20.10 4.91
CA ALA A 412 32.89 19.83 3.47
C ALA A 412 32.71 21.14 2.70
N ASP A 413 33.56 21.37 1.69
CA ASP A 413 33.36 22.47 0.76
C ASP A 413 32.20 22.15 -0.19
N LEU A 414 31.26 23.09 -0.31
CA LEU A 414 30.12 23.01 -1.22
C LEU A 414 30.31 23.90 -2.46
N GLY A 415 31.41 24.65 -2.56
CA GLY A 415 31.64 25.66 -3.60
C GLY A 415 30.88 26.97 -3.39
N GLY A 416 30.32 27.20 -2.19
CA GLY A 416 29.58 28.42 -1.87
C GLY A 416 28.88 28.40 -0.53
N ILE A 417 28.19 29.51 -0.22
CA ILE A 417 27.35 29.68 0.97
C ILE A 417 26.04 28.91 0.86
N SER A 418 25.49 28.46 1.99
CA SER A 418 24.15 27.90 2.04
C SER A 418 23.40 28.33 3.30
N GLN A 419 22.16 28.78 3.08
CA GLN A 419 21.15 29.01 4.12
C GLN A 419 20.05 27.94 4.08
N SER A 420 20.24 26.90 3.27
CA SER A 420 19.38 25.71 3.18
C SER A 420 19.68 24.78 4.36
N SER A 421 18.64 24.35 5.07
CA SER A 421 18.75 23.26 6.05
C SER A 421 18.75 21.92 5.28
N PRO A 422 19.74 21.02 5.46
CA PRO A 422 19.87 19.85 4.58
C PRO A 422 18.67 18.90 4.67
N LEU A 423 18.18 18.40 3.53
CA LEU A 423 17.34 17.20 3.47
C LEU A 423 18.26 15.99 3.58
N LEU A 424 17.92 14.94 4.34
CA LEU A 424 18.71 13.70 4.44
C LEU A 424 17.85 12.47 4.14
N THR A 425 18.34 11.55 3.29
CA THR A 425 17.77 10.19 3.19
C THR A 425 18.58 9.19 4.03
N SER A 426 17.86 8.38 4.81
CA SER A 426 18.36 7.20 5.52
C SER A 426 18.05 5.88 4.81
N ALA A 427 17.35 5.92 3.66
CA ALA A 427 16.90 4.72 2.92
C ALA A 427 18.03 3.83 2.38
N TYR A 428 19.26 4.35 2.40
CA TYR A 428 20.47 3.64 2.01
C TYR A 428 21.31 3.17 3.21
N ALA A 429 20.94 3.49 4.45
CA ALA A 429 21.75 3.17 5.62
C ALA A 429 21.64 1.68 5.98
N THR A 430 22.71 0.92 5.77
CA THR A 430 22.81 -0.49 6.19
C THR A 430 24.17 -0.79 6.84
N GLU A 431 24.24 -1.81 7.68
CA GLU A 431 25.53 -2.23 8.29
C GLU A 431 26.59 -2.56 7.23
N GLU A 432 26.20 -3.22 6.12
CA GLU A 432 27.10 -3.59 5.02
C GLU A 432 27.76 -2.38 4.37
N ASN A 433 27.05 -1.25 4.25
CA ASN A 433 27.58 -0.01 3.66
C ASN A 433 27.95 1.07 4.69
N LYS A 434 28.11 0.70 5.96
CA LYS A 434 28.46 1.60 7.07
C LYS A 434 27.44 2.73 7.28
N GLN A 435 26.15 2.42 7.25
CA GLN A 435 25.07 3.38 7.46
C GLN A 435 25.19 4.59 6.49
N THR A 436 25.42 4.33 5.21
CA THR A 436 25.57 5.36 4.18
C THR A 436 24.29 6.20 4.05
N VAL A 437 24.44 7.53 4.09
CA VAL A 437 23.37 8.51 3.91
C VAL A 437 23.71 9.50 2.80
N TYR A 438 22.68 10.16 2.26
CA TYR A 438 22.82 11.22 1.28
C TYR A 438 22.08 12.47 1.76
N LEU A 439 22.75 13.63 1.69
CA LEU A 439 22.21 14.93 2.08
C LEU A 439 22.10 15.86 0.87
N TYR A 440 21.06 16.69 0.82
CA TYR A 440 20.78 17.63 -0.28
C TYR A 440 20.73 19.06 0.25
N VAL A 441 21.48 19.96 -0.39
CA VAL A 441 21.71 21.34 0.09
C VAL A 441 21.66 22.32 -1.07
N GLY A 442 20.82 23.36 -0.95
CA GLY A 442 20.74 24.45 -1.92
C GLY A 442 21.79 25.52 -1.66
N LEU A 443 22.48 26.00 -2.70
CA LEU A 443 23.45 27.09 -2.59
C LEU A 443 22.81 28.45 -2.83
N ASN A 444 23.08 29.39 -1.92
CA ASN A 444 22.63 30.77 -2.06
C ASN A 444 23.60 31.54 -3.01
N ASN A 445 23.59 31.17 -4.29
CA ASN A 445 24.37 31.79 -5.36
C ASN A 445 23.52 31.95 -6.63
N ALA A 446 23.98 32.76 -7.59
CA ALA A 446 23.21 33.07 -8.81
C ALA A 446 22.88 31.89 -9.74
N ASN A 447 23.42 30.69 -9.53
CA ASN A 447 22.98 29.47 -10.24
C ASN A 447 21.85 28.72 -9.50
N GLY A 448 21.68 28.93 -8.19
CA GLY A 448 20.72 28.21 -7.34
C GLY A 448 21.04 26.73 -7.13
N GLU A 449 22.25 26.30 -7.45
CA GLU A 449 22.65 24.90 -7.54
C GLU A 449 22.33 24.10 -6.26
N MET A 450 21.79 22.90 -6.44
CA MET A 450 21.69 21.88 -5.40
C MET A 450 22.93 20.98 -5.43
N LYS A 451 23.59 20.82 -4.28
CA LYS A 451 24.63 19.82 -4.04
C LYS A 451 24.03 18.58 -3.39
N VAL A 452 24.62 17.41 -3.67
CA VAL A 452 24.46 16.20 -2.88
C VAL A 452 25.76 15.92 -2.12
N ILE A 453 25.64 15.44 -0.89
CA ILE A 453 26.76 15.05 -0.03
C ILE A 453 26.52 13.60 0.42
N LYS A 454 27.45 12.70 0.10
CA LYS A 454 27.45 11.33 0.62
C LYS A 454 28.26 11.28 1.92
N ASP A 455 27.64 10.80 2.98
CA ASP A 455 28.31 10.53 4.27
C ASP A 455 28.06 9.09 4.75
N PHE A 456 28.87 8.61 5.69
CA PHE A 456 28.78 7.26 6.27
C PHE A 456 29.48 7.19 7.64
N GLU A 457 29.24 6.12 8.39
CA GLU A 457 29.79 5.91 9.72
C GLU A 457 31.33 5.91 9.72
N GLY A 458 31.90 6.73 10.62
CA GLY A 458 33.35 6.92 10.74
C GLY A 458 34.01 7.72 9.61
N ASN A 459 33.25 8.32 8.68
CA ASN A 459 33.81 9.13 7.60
C ASN A 459 34.36 10.49 8.09
N THR A 460 35.47 10.93 7.51
CA THR A 460 36.11 12.24 7.75
C THR A 460 36.23 13.12 6.50
N GLU A 461 35.96 12.57 5.30
CA GLU A 461 36.13 13.24 4.02
C GLU A 461 34.97 12.82 3.08
N PRO A 462 33.81 13.51 3.12
CA PRO A 462 32.64 13.12 2.31
C PRO A 462 32.82 13.45 0.84
N LEU A 463 32.11 12.71 0.00
CA LEU A 463 31.98 13.01 -1.42
C LEU A 463 30.88 14.05 -1.61
N VAL A 464 31.24 15.22 -2.16
CA VAL A 464 30.31 16.29 -2.54
C VAL A 464 30.23 16.35 -4.06
N GLU A 465 29.02 16.32 -4.60
CA GLU A 465 28.75 16.40 -6.04
C GLU A 465 27.73 17.51 -6.36
N SER A 466 27.89 18.11 -7.54
CA SER A 466 26.81 18.85 -8.19
C SER A 466 25.66 17.90 -8.49
N PHE A 467 24.47 18.17 -7.96
CA PHE A 467 23.32 17.28 -8.09
C PHE A 467 22.30 17.80 -9.11
N TYR A 468 21.93 19.08 -9.01
CA TYR A 468 21.02 19.73 -9.94
C TYR A 468 21.36 21.21 -10.09
N ILE A 469 21.34 21.69 -11.34
CA ILE A 469 21.46 23.11 -11.68
C ILE A 469 20.22 23.44 -12.51
N PRO A 470 19.33 24.34 -12.06
CA PRO A 470 18.13 24.70 -12.80
C PRO A 470 18.47 25.39 -14.14
N GLU A 471 17.58 25.26 -15.11
CA GLU A 471 17.58 26.15 -16.28
C GLU A 471 17.28 27.59 -15.86
N ASN A 472 16.23 27.77 -15.06
CA ASN A 472 15.84 29.04 -14.46
C ASN A 472 16.70 29.38 -13.23
N LYS A 473 17.95 29.75 -13.51
CA LYS A 473 18.99 30.09 -12.53
C LYS A 473 18.64 31.32 -11.70
N GLN A 474 18.56 31.15 -10.39
CA GLN A 474 18.40 32.22 -9.42
C GLN A 474 18.94 31.80 -8.04
N TYR A 475 19.21 32.75 -7.16
CA TYR A 475 19.54 32.48 -5.75
C TYR A 475 18.57 31.49 -5.10
N CYS A 476 19.11 30.58 -4.28
CA CYS A 476 18.35 29.55 -3.59
C CYS A 476 18.63 29.59 -2.09
N THR A 477 17.59 29.92 -1.31
CA THR A 477 17.57 29.83 0.16
C THR A 477 16.66 28.70 0.66
N ALA A 478 16.01 27.97 -0.25
CA ALA A 478 15.05 26.93 0.10
C ALA A 478 15.70 25.72 0.79
N SER A 479 15.05 25.21 1.83
CA SER A 479 15.27 23.85 2.32
C SER A 479 14.28 22.93 1.60
N PHE A 480 14.75 21.81 1.06
CA PHE A 480 13.95 20.96 0.18
C PHE A 480 13.05 20.00 0.96
N ILE A 481 12.02 19.51 0.26
CA ILE A 481 11.10 18.47 0.72
C ILE A 481 11.15 17.29 -0.26
N CYS A 482 10.61 16.13 0.12
CA CYS A 482 10.35 15.06 -0.84
C CYS A 482 9.00 14.37 -0.59
N ASP A 483 8.53 13.60 -1.58
CA ASP A 483 7.38 12.69 -1.44
C ASP A 483 7.82 11.26 -1.06
N ALA A 484 6.85 10.34 -1.02
CA ALA A 484 7.06 8.92 -0.77
C ALA A 484 7.81 8.18 -1.90
N GLU A 485 7.84 8.73 -3.12
CA GLU A 485 8.57 8.19 -4.28
C GLU A 485 10.04 8.64 -4.31
N GLY A 486 10.52 9.38 -3.30
CA GLY A 486 11.85 9.97 -3.30
C GLY A 486 12.02 11.11 -4.31
N THR A 487 10.92 11.69 -4.81
CA THR A 487 10.92 12.91 -5.62
C THR A 487 11.28 14.09 -4.74
N ILE A 488 12.42 14.73 -4.98
CA ILE A 488 12.82 15.96 -4.28
C ILE A 488 12.18 17.16 -4.99
N TYR A 489 11.53 18.05 -4.23
CA TYR A 489 10.95 19.26 -4.76
C TYR A 489 11.90 20.45 -4.59
N TYR A 490 12.50 20.83 -5.71
CA TYR A 490 13.40 21.97 -5.83
C TYR A 490 12.61 23.26 -6.09
N ARG A 491 13.09 24.37 -5.52
CA ARG A 491 12.63 25.73 -5.84
C ARG A 491 13.75 26.73 -5.57
N ASN A 492 13.68 27.89 -6.21
CA ASN A 492 14.58 29.02 -5.98
C ASN A 492 13.81 30.35 -6.08
N ASP A 493 14.50 31.48 -5.95
CA ASP A 493 13.86 32.80 -5.98
C ASP A 493 13.44 33.24 -7.41
N GLY A 494 13.60 32.35 -8.40
CA GLY A 494 13.23 32.53 -9.81
C GLY A 494 11.78 32.16 -10.13
N GLY A 495 11.00 31.66 -9.16
CA GLY A 495 9.55 31.50 -9.28
C GLY A 495 9.06 30.12 -9.74
N TYR A 496 9.96 29.15 -9.91
CA TYR A 496 9.64 27.78 -10.35
C TYR A 496 9.59 26.79 -9.18
N LEU A 497 8.70 25.80 -9.28
CA LEU A 497 8.71 24.57 -8.51
C LEU A 497 9.04 23.40 -9.45
N THR A 498 10.00 22.56 -9.08
CA THR A 498 10.55 21.51 -9.96
C THR A 498 10.63 20.18 -9.22
N ALA A 499 10.20 19.10 -9.87
CA ALA A 499 10.14 17.76 -9.30
C ALA A 499 11.28 16.87 -9.82
N LEU A 500 12.17 16.44 -8.92
CA LEU A 500 13.40 15.70 -9.23
C LEU A 500 13.31 14.27 -8.66
N GLY A 501 12.87 13.31 -9.48
CA GLY A 501 12.70 11.91 -9.09
C GLY A 501 13.90 11.03 -9.46
N CYS A 502 13.80 9.74 -9.14
CA CYS A 502 14.67 8.68 -9.66
C CYS A 502 13.93 7.35 -9.79
N GLU A 503 14.40 6.48 -10.68
CA GLU A 503 13.80 5.17 -10.96
C GLU A 503 13.75 4.27 -9.71
N ALA A 504 14.81 4.26 -8.90
CA ALA A 504 14.92 3.46 -7.68
C ALA A 504 13.97 3.90 -6.54
N GLY A 505 13.49 5.15 -6.58
CA GLY A 505 12.48 5.67 -5.66
C GLY A 505 11.06 5.28 -6.10
N VAL A 506 10.79 5.34 -7.40
CA VAL A 506 9.53 4.87 -8.00
C VAL A 506 9.31 3.37 -7.77
N GLN A 507 10.32 2.54 -8.05
CA GLN A 507 10.25 1.09 -7.83
C GLN A 507 10.00 0.72 -6.36
N GLN A 508 10.65 1.45 -5.42
CA GLN A 508 10.41 1.22 -4.00
C GLN A 508 8.98 1.62 -3.60
N ALA A 509 8.48 2.77 -4.05
CA ALA A 509 7.13 3.22 -3.73
C ALA A 509 6.04 2.34 -4.36
N ALA A 510 6.29 1.70 -5.50
CA ALA A 510 5.38 0.70 -6.07
C ALA A 510 5.28 -0.55 -5.16
N ALA A 511 6.42 -1.08 -4.72
CA ALA A 511 6.47 -2.19 -3.78
C ALA A 511 5.89 -1.84 -2.39
N ASP A 512 6.20 -0.65 -1.86
CA ASP A 512 5.72 -0.20 -0.54
C ASP A 512 4.19 -0.06 -0.50
N ARG A 513 3.55 0.33 -1.61
CA ARG A 513 2.07 0.33 -1.74
C ARG A 513 1.50 -1.09 -1.64
N VAL A 514 2.12 -2.06 -2.30
CA VAL A 514 1.72 -3.48 -2.25
C VAL A 514 1.97 -4.07 -0.87
N ILE A 515 3.11 -3.76 -0.23
CA ILE A 515 3.39 -4.13 1.16
C ILE A 515 2.29 -3.60 2.09
N ALA A 516 1.96 -2.31 1.99
CA ALA A 516 0.92 -1.69 2.81
C ALA A 516 -0.48 -2.29 2.56
N GLN A 517 -0.81 -2.62 1.31
CA GLN A 517 -2.06 -3.29 0.96
C GLN A 517 -2.15 -4.71 1.54
N ILE A 518 -1.06 -5.49 1.49
CA ILE A 518 -0.98 -6.82 2.10
C ILE A 518 -1.07 -6.73 3.64
N ASP A 519 -0.41 -5.75 4.27
CA ASP A 519 -0.48 -5.55 5.72
C ASP A 519 -1.87 -5.06 6.18
N ALA A 520 -2.61 -4.36 5.32
CA ALA A 520 -3.98 -3.92 5.59
C ALA A 520 -5.01 -5.06 5.58
N LEU A 521 -4.72 -6.22 4.96
CA LEU A 521 -5.59 -7.42 5.02
C LEU A 521 -5.80 -7.94 6.46
N GLY A 522 -4.83 -7.67 7.35
CA GLY A 522 -4.88 -8.09 8.75
C GLY A 522 -4.98 -9.61 8.91
N GLN A 523 -5.99 -10.08 9.66
CA GLN A 523 -6.32 -11.50 9.77
C GLN A 523 -7.59 -11.77 8.95
N ILE A 524 -7.51 -12.70 7.99
CA ILE A 524 -8.69 -13.15 7.26
C ILE A 524 -9.59 -13.98 8.20
N THR A 525 -10.85 -13.56 8.32
CA THR A 525 -11.85 -14.13 9.24
C THR A 525 -13.23 -14.36 8.60
N SER A 526 -13.49 -13.78 7.43
CA SER A 526 -14.66 -14.09 6.59
C SER A 526 -14.29 -14.23 5.12
N TRP A 527 -15.09 -14.98 4.36
CA TRP A 527 -15.04 -15.06 2.90
C TRP A 527 -15.34 -13.71 2.22
N ASP A 528 -16.04 -12.81 2.89
CA ASP A 528 -16.33 -11.45 2.39
C ASP A 528 -15.05 -10.65 2.04
N GLN A 529 -13.92 -10.98 2.68
CA GLN A 529 -12.61 -10.36 2.44
C GLN A 529 -11.96 -10.80 1.11
N LYS A 530 -12.58 -11.73 0.36
CA LYS A 530 -12.07 -12.26 -0.91
C LYS A 530 -11.57 -11.18 -1.86
N GLY A 531 -12.38 -10.13 -2.09
CA GLY A 531 -12.02 -9.05 -3.01
C GLY A 531 -10.81 -8.23 -2.58
N GLU A 532 -10.52 -8.14 -1.28
CA GLU A 532 -9.34 -7.44 -0.74
C GLU A 532 -8.06 -8.26 -1.02
N VAL A 533 -8.13 -9.58 -0.77
CA VAL A 533 -7.04 -10.54 -1.02
C VAL A 533 -6.74 -10.65 -2.52
N GLU A 534 -7.77 -10.81 -3.36
CA GLU A 534 -7.64 -10.86 -4.83
C GLU A 534 -7.09 -9.54 -5.40
N ALA A 535 -7.46 -8.39 -4.83
CA ALA A 535 -6.88 -7.10 -5.21
C ALA A 535 -5.40 -6.98 -4.79
N ALA A 536 -5.01 -7.52 -3.63
CA ALA A 536 -3.61 -7.51 -3.18
C ALA A 536 -2.73 -8.42 -4.06
N ARG A 537 -3.23 -9.61 -4.44
CA ARG A 537 -2.59 -10.49 -5.43
C ARG A 537 -2.46 -9.81 -6.80
N THR A 538 -3.54 -9.21 -7.29
CA THR A 538 -3.55 -8.49 -8.57
C THR A 538 -2.54 -7.33 -8.58
N ALA A 539 -2.41 -6.61 -7.47
CA ALA A 539 -1.43 -5.53 -7.32
C ALA A 539 0.02 -6.05 -7.32
N PHE A 540 0.31 -7.15 -6.59
CA PHE A 540 1.62 -7.80 -6.62
C PHE A 540 1.98 -8.37 -8.00
N ASP A 541 1.04 -9.04 -8.67
CA ASP A 541 1.25 -9.64 -10.00
C ASP A 541 1.42 -8.58 -11.11
N SER A 542 0.99 -7.33 -10.85
CA SER A 542 1.17 -6.18 -11.75
C SER A 542 2.54 -5.49 -11.63
N LEU A 543 3.32 -5.79 -10.59
CA LEU A 543 4.67 -5.25 -10.41
C LEU A 543 5.68 -5.86 -11.41
N SER A 544 6.73 -5.12 -11.75
CA SER A 544 7.90 -5.70 -12.41
C SER A 544 8.63 -6.70 -11.50
N LYS A 545 9.49 -7.56 -12.05
CA LYS A 545 10.22 -8.56 -11.24
C LYS A 545 11.17 -7.91 -10.24
N GLU A 546 11.72 -6.78 -10.63
CA GLU A 546 12.59 -5.93 -9.85
C GLU A 546 11.86 -5.32 -8.65
N GLU A 547 10.57 -4.97 -8.82
CA GLU A 547 9.69 -4.48 -7.74
C GLU A 547 9.12 -5.61 -6.88
N GLN A 548 8.78 -6.77 -7.46
CA GLN A 548 8.33 -7.96 -6.70
C GLN A 548 9.39 -8.44 -5.70
N ILE A 549 10.68 -8.29 -6.03
CA ILE A 549 11.81 -8.58 -5.11
C ILE A 549 11.85 -7.62 -3.91
N LEU A 550 11.23 -6.43 -4.01
CA LEU A 550 11.16 -5.46 -2.91
C LEU A 550 9.95 -5.70 -1.98
N VAL A 551 8.96 -6.51 -2.37
CA VAL A 551 7.79 -6.85 -1.53
C VAL A 551 8.19 -7.89 -0.48
N THR A 552 8.38 -7.44 0.76
CA THR A 552 8.98 -8.25 1.84
C THR A 552 7.99 -9.10 2.64
N ASN A 553 6.69 -8.98 2.39
CA ASN A 553 5.60 -9.63 3.16
C ASN A 553 4.69 -10.53 2.30
N LEU A 554 5.18 -11.03 1.15
CA LEU A 554 4.46 -11.93 0.26
C LEU A 554 3.95 -13.20 0.99
N ASP A 555 4.66 -13.67 2.01
CA ASP A 555 4.28 -14.79 2.87
C ASP A 555 2.96 -14.54 3.62
N LYS A 556 2.66 -13.29 3.99
CA LYS A 556 1.37 -12.91 4.58
C LYS A 556 0.23 -13.00 3.57
N LEU A 557 0.48 -12.65 2.30
CA LEU A 557 -0.51 -12.76 1.24
C LEU A 557 -0.82 -14.24 0.94
N GLU A 558 0.21 -15.07 0.80
CA GLU A 558 0.04 -16.53 0.62
C GLU A 558 -0.71 -17.17 1.80
N ALA A 559 -0.45 -16.72 3.03
CA ALA A 559 -1.20 -17.14 4.22
C ALA A 559 -2.65 -16.63 4.23
N ALA A 560 -2.90 -15.40 3.77
CA ALA A 560 -4.24 -14.83 3.65
C ALA A 560 -5.08 -15.59 2.60
N GLU A 561 -4.49 -15.91 1.45
CA GLU A 561 -5.11 -16.72 0.39
C GLU A 561 -5.47 -18.13 0.89
N ALA A 562 -4.56 -18.79 1.61
CA ALA A 562 -4.82 -20.10 2.20
C ALA A 562 -5.89 -20.07 3.30
N GLN A 563 -5.91 -19.03 4.14
CA GLN A 563 -6.91 -18.85 5.19
C GLN A 563 -8.30 -18.48 4.62
N LEU A 564 -8.34 -17.73 3.52
CA LEU A 564 -9.55 -17.40 2.78
C LEU A 564 -10.18 -18.67 2.20
N GLU A 565 -9.41 -19.51 1.52
CA GLU A 565 -9.87 -20.81 0.99
C GLU A 565 -10.39 -21.74 2.11
N ALA A 566 -9.74 -21.73 3.28
CA ALA A 566 -10.19 -22.47 4.46
C ALA A 566 -11.49 -21.92 5.10
N LEU A 567 -11.90 -20.70 4.74
CA LEU A 567 -13.15 -20.05 5.17
C LEU A 567 -14.25 -20.10 4.10
N ARG A 568 -13.98 -20.70 2.92
CA ARG A 568 -14.93 -20.73 1.80
C ARG A 568 -16.24 -21.45 2.19
N PRO A 569 -17.41 -20.79 2.09
CA PRO A 569 -18.68 -21.39 2.51
C PRO A 569 -19.01 -22.65 1.71
N ALA A 570 -19.67 -23.62 2.34
CA ALA A 570 -20.29 -24.73 1.62
C ALA A 570 -21.50 -24.21 0.81
N GLY A 571 -21.52 -24.46 -0.50
CA GLY A 571 -22.65 -24.13 -1.37
C GLY A 571 -23.79 -25.16 -1.28
N GLY A 572 -23.48 -26.38 -0.86
CA GLY A 572 -24.43 -27.47 -0.65
C GLY A 572 -23.76 -28.83 -0.73
N THR A 573 -24.56 -29.88 -0.91
CA THR A 573 -24.11 -31.26 -1.11
C THR A 573 -24.73 -31.85 -2.36
N VAL A 574 -23.92 -32.48 -3.21
CA VAL A 574 -24.39 -33.23 -4.39
C VAL A 574 -24.12 -34.73 -4.21
N THR A 575 -24.97 -35.56 -4.80
CA THR A 575 -24.63 -36.97 -5.00
C THR A 575 -23.80 -37.09 -6.26
N ILE A 576 -22.61 -37.69 -6.19
CA ILE A 576 -21.67 -37.80 -7.31
C ILE A 576 -21.10 -39.22 -7.45
N ASP A 577 -20.97 -39.69 -8.68
CA ASP A 577 -20.44 -41.02 -9.03
C ASP A 577 -19.64 -41.00 -10.35
N VAL A 578 -18.93 -42.10 -10.63
CA VAL A 578 -18.25 -42.32 -11.91
C VAL A 578 -18.58 -43.73 -12.43
N GLU A 579 -19.24 -43.82 -13.59
CA GLU A 579 -19.81 -45.06 -14.14
C GLU A 579 -19.09 -45.59 -15.39
N ARG A 580 -18.98 -46.92 -15.49
CA ARG A 580 -18.42 -47.64 -16.65
C ARG A 580 -19.38 -48.74 -17.15
N PHE A 581 -20.69 -48.51 -17.03
CA PHE A 581 -21.73 -49.52 -17.25
C PHE A 581 -21.88 -49.97 -18.70
N THR A 582 -21.66 -49.07 -19.66
CA THR A 582 -21.69 -49.34 -21.12
C THR A 582 -20.65 -50.37 -21.57
N ILE A 583 -19.56 -50.53 -20.80
CA ILE A 583 -18.52 -51.55 -20.99
C ILE A 583 -18.54 -52.63 -19.90
N GLY A 584 -19.55 -52.65 -19.03
CA GLY A 584 -19.75 -53.67 -18.00
C GLY A 584 -18.78 -53.64 -16.82
N GLN A 585 -17.95 -52.60 -16.66
CA GLN A 585 -16.92 -52.50 -15.62
C GLN A 585 -17.43 -51.87 -14.29
N GLY A 586 -18.75 -51.72 -14.12
CA GLY A 586 -19.36 -51.18 -12.90
C GLY A 586 -18.99 -49.72 -12.62
N PHE A 587 -19.04 -49.31 -11.35
CA PHE A 587 -18.54 -48.00 -10.93
C PHE A 587 -16.99 -47.96 -10.97
N TYR A 588 -16.42 -46.79 -11.28
CA TYR A 588 -15.03 -46.44 -10.96
C TYR A 588 -14.94 -45.78 -9.57
N LYS A 589 -15.93 -44.94 -9.23
CA LYS A 589 -16.21 -44.43 -7.89
C LYS A 589 -17.69 -44.69 -7.62
N GLU A 590 -18.00 -45.43 -6.55
CA GLU A 590 -19.39 -45.64 -6.09
C GLU A 590 -20.01 -44.29 -5.66
N PRO A 591 -21.36 -44.14 -5.68
CA PRO A 591 -22.00 -42.87 -5.37
C PRO A 591 -21.72 -42.41 -3.95
N VAL A 592 -21.37 -41.13 -3.79
CA VAL A 592 -21.18 -40.47 -2.49
C VAL A 592 -21.89 -39.12 -2.45
N HIS A 593 -22.21 -38.66 -1.26
CA HIS A 593 -22.52 -37.26 -1.00
C HIS A 593 -21.21 -36.48 -0.89
N LEU A 594 -21.00 -35.53 -1.81
CA LEU A 594 -19.87 -34.62 -1.88
C LEU A 594 -20.35 -33.20 -1.57
N THR A 595 -19.84 -32.61 -0.49
CA THR A 595 -19.99 -31.16 -0.24
C THR A 595 -19.24 -30.39 -1.32
N PHE A 596 -19.92 -29.41 -1.92
CA PHE A 596 -19.32 -28.40 -2.82
C PHE A 596 -19.34 -27.03 -2.16
N TYR A 597 -18.48 -26.14 -2.63
CA TYR A 597 -18.25 -24.84 -2.02
C TYR A 597 -18.77 -23.68 -2.88
N GLN A 598 -18.91 -22.50 -2.27
CA GLN A 598 -19.19 -21.27 -3.00
C GLN A 598 -18.13 -21.03 -4.08
N ASP A 599 -18.56 -20.58 -5.25
CA ASP A 599 -17.75 -20.35 -6.45
C ASP A 599 -17.04 -21.61 -7.02
N GLU A 600 -17.29 -22.81 -6.49
CA GLU A 600 -16.75 -24.07 -7.04
C GLU A 600 -17.60 -24.55 -8.23
N THR A 601 -16.97 -24.78 -9.39
CA THR A 601 -17.66 -25.31 -10.58
C THR A 601 -17.92 -26.81 -10.45
N ALA A 602 -18.88 -27.35 -11.21
CA ALA A 602 -19.04 -28.81 -11.33
C ALA A 602 -17.75 -29.50 -11.81
N PHE A 603 -16.92 -28.82 -12.59
CA PHE A 603 -15.64 -29.34 -13.07
C PHE A 603 -14.60 -29.46 -11.96
N ASP A 604 -14.54 -28.50 -11.04
CA ASP A 604 -13.62 -28.55 -9.90
C ASP A 604 -14.04 -29.61 -8.87
N ALA A 605 -15.35 -29.72 -8.59
CA ALA A 605 -15.91 -30.80 -7.78
C ALA A 605 -15.62 -32.19 -8.38
N MET A 606 -15.73 -32.35 -9.71
CA MET A 606 -15.38 -33.58 -10.43
C MET A 606 -13.89 -33.93 -10.29
N LYS A 607 -12.97 -32.97 -10.52
CA LYS A 607 -11.52 -33.18 -10.35
C LYS A 607 -11.20 -33.57 -8.90
N ARG A 608 -11.79 -32.89 -7.92
CA ARG A 608 -11.62 -33.17 -6.48
C ARG A 608 -12.12 -34.55 -6.09
N PHE A 609 -13.21 -35.04 -6.69
CA PHE A 609 -13.76 -36.36 -6.43
C PHE A 609 -12.96 -37.50 -7.09
N ILE A 610 -12.48 -37.31 -8.32
CA ILE A 610 -11.67 -38.30 -9.04
C ILE A 610 -10.23 -38.35 -8.51
N GLY A 611 -9.68 -37.19 -8.12
CA GLY A 611 -8.26 -36.92 -7.94
C GLY A 611 -7.73 -36.26 -9.20
N GLU A 612 -7.32 -34.99 -9.13
CA GLU A 612 -6.92 -34.18 -10.29
C GLU A 612 -5.72 -34.79 -11.04
N GLU A 613 -4.87 -35.53 -10.33
CA GLU A 613 -3.75 -36.29 -10.88
C GLU A 613 -4.20 -37.52 -11.71
N ASN A 614 -5.42 -38.01 -11.52
CA ASN A 614 -6.00 -39.12 -12.29
C ASN A 614 -6.78 -38.63 -13.53
N CYS A 615 -7.24 -37.38 -13.53
CA CYS A 615 -7.88 -36.78 -14.69
C CYS A 615 -6.88 -36.62 -15.87
N VAL A 616 -7.40 -36.80 -17.08
CA VAL A 616 -6.78 -36.39 -18.34
C VAL A 616 -7.70 -35.32 -18.94
N ILE A 617 -7.23 -34.07 -18.92
CA ILE A 617 -8.01 -32.90 -19.36
C ILE A 617 -7.47 -32.40 -20.70
N GLU A 618 -8.36 -32.22 -21.67
CA GLU A 618 -8.04 -31.53 -22.92
C GLU A 618 -8.16 -30.01 -22.70
N THR A 619 -7.02 -29.36 -22.45
CA THR A 619 -6.93 -27.99 -21.92
C THR A 619 -7.55 -26.91 -22.80
N GLN A 620 -7.67 -27.14 -24.11
CA GLN A 620 -8.33 -26.21 -25.04
C GLN A 620 -9.86 -26.12 -24.82
N TYR A 621 -10.48 -27.19 -24.29
CA TYR A 621 -11.93 -27.31 -24.15
C TYR A 621 -12.38 -27.58 -22.70
N GLN A 622 -11.42 -27.65 -21.76
CA GLN A 622 -11.64 -28.06 -20.36
C GLN A 622 -12.48 -29.35 -20.25
N TYR A 623 -12.25 -30.29 -21.17
CA TYR A 623 -13.01 -31.54 -21.28
C TYR A 623 -12.24 -32.71 -20.64
N LEU A 624 -12.97 -33.60 -19.95
CA LEU A 624 -12.43 -34.83 -19.36
C LEU A 624 -12.21 -35.89 -20.45
N SER A 625 -11.09 -35.80 -21.18
CA SER A 625 -10.75 -36.74 -22.24
C SER A 625 -10.30 -38.12 -21.74
N GLY A 626 -10.09 -38.31 -20.44
CA GLY A 626 -9.93 -39.63 -19.82
C GLY A 626 -9.69 -39.65 -18.32
N ILE A 627 -9.71 -40.85 -17.73
CA ILE A 627 -9.38 -41.10 -16.33
C ILE A 627 -8.34 -42.24 -16.26
N LYS A 628 -7.24 -42.00 -15.57
CA LYS A 628 -6.13 -42.95 -15.39
C LYS A 628 -6.54 -44.09 -14.46
N ASN A 629 -6.09 -45.30 -14.77
CA ASN A 629 -6.43 -46.54 -14.04
C ASN A 629 -7.95 -46.86 -14.00
N ALA A 630 -8.76 -46.20 -14.84
CA ALA A 630 -10.20 -46.43 -14.92
C ALA A 630 -10.60 -47.55 -15.89
N ASP A 631 -9.65 -48.21 -16.56
CA ASP A 631 -9.91 -49.40 -17.37
C ASP A 631 -9.39 -50.66 -16.65
N THR A 632 -10.26 -51.66 -16.46
CA THR A 632 -9.87 -52.98 -15.92
C THR A 632 -9.47 -53.98 -17.01
N GLY A 633 -9.76 -53.69 -18.29
CA GLY A 633 -9.65 -54.62 -19.41
C GLY A 633 -10.74 -55.71 -19.47
N GLU A 634 -11.56 -55.89 -18.43
CA GLU A 634 -12.67 -56.86 -18.42
C GLU A 634 -13.95 -56.28 -19.04
N VAL A 635 -13.89 -55.92 -20.33
CA VAL A 635 -15.03 -55.38 -21.07
C VAL A 635 -16.13 -56.42 -21.28
N ARG A 636 -17.38 -56.04 -20.97
CA ARG A 636 -18.62 -56.79 -21.20
C ARG A 636 -19.72 -55.81 -21.63
N VAL A 637 -19.80 -55.52 -22.91
CA VAL A 637 -20.78 -54.59 -23.49
C VAL A 637 -22.20 -55.17 -23.36
N PRO A 638 -23.16 -54.48 -22.72
CA PRO A 638 -24.53 -54.95 -22.59
C PRO A 638 -25.29 -55.04 -23.92
N ASP A 639 -26.14 -56.06 -24.07
CA ASP A 639 -26.84 -56.37 -25.34
C ASP A 639 -27.67 -55.22 -25.93
N TYR A 640 -28.18 -54.28 -25.10
CA TYR A 640 -28.97 -53.16 -25.60
C TYR A 640 -28.15 -52.21 -26.50
N ILE A 641 -26.84 -52.08 -26.29
CA ILE A 641 -25.97 -51.25 -27.14
C ILE A 641 -25.94 -51.80 -28.57
N LYS A 642 -25.99 -53.13 -28.73
CA LYS A 642 -26.17 -53.77 -30.04
C LYS A 642 -27.54 -53.48 -30.67
N THR A 643 -28.59 -53.30 -29.86
CA THR A 643 -29.93 -52.89 -30.36
C THR A 643 -29.98 -51.43 -30.80
N LEU A 644 -29.09 -50.58 -30.26
CA LEU A 644 -28.88 -49.20 -30.72
C LEU A 644 -28.06 -49.10 -32.01
N GLY A 645 -27.39 -50.19 -32.43
CA GLY A 645 -26.47 -50.21 -33.58
C GLY A 645 -24.99 -50.14 -33.21
N GLY A 646 -24.66 -50.12 -31.91
CA GLY A 646 -23.30 -50.10 -31.39
C GLY A 646 -22.59 -51.45 -31.37
N PRO A 647 -21.29 -51.46 -31.03
CA PRO A 647 -20.48 -52.68 -31.01
C PRO A 647 -20.97 -53.66 -29.95
N ASN A 648 -20.73 -54.95 -30.18
CA ASN A 648 -20.82 -55.98 -29.15
C ASN A 648 -19.48 -56.20 -28.44
N THR A 649 -19.46 -57.02 -27.38
CA THR A 649 -18.26 -57.27 -26.57
C THR A 649 -17.03 -57.69 -27.38
N GLU A 650 -17.18 -58.55 -28.40
CA GLU A 650 -16.08 -59.02 -29.24
C GLU A 650 -15.53 -57.90 -30.14
N GLU A 651 -16.42 -57.04 -30.67
CA GLU A 651 -16.07 -55.90 -31.53
C GLU A 651 -15.39 -54.78 -30.73
N ALA A 652 -15.89 -54.50 -29.52
CA ALA A 652 -15.26 -53.55 -28.59
C ALA A 652 -13.85 -54.00 -28.21
N ILE A 653 -13.68 -55.25 -27.75
CA ILE A 653 -12.35 -55.81 -27.40
C ILE A 653 -11.41 -55.82 -28.61
N ALA A 654 -11.92 -56.07 -29.82
CA ALA A 654 -11.11 -56.04 -31.05
C ALA A 654 -10.71 -54.61 -31.49
N PHE A 655 -11.47 -53.58 -31.09
CA PHE A 655 -11.08 -52.17 -31.25
C PHE A 655 -9.98 -51.78 -30.25
N GLY A 656 -10.13 -52.19 -28.99
CA GLY A 656 -9.14 -52.01 -27.92
C GLY A 656 -9.31 -50.71 -27.11
N GLY A 657 -8.81 -50.72 -25.88
CA GLY A 657 -8.77 -49.55 -24.99
C GLY A 657 -7.54 -48.66 -25.22
N ASN A 658 -7.50 -47.51 -24.55
CA ASN A 658 -6.33 -46.63 -24.53
C ASN A 658 -5.19 -47.21 -23.67
N ALA A 659 -3.99 -46.61 -23.80
CA ALA A 659 -2.78 -47.08 -23.15
C ALA A 659 -2.81 -46.98 -21.60
N ASP A 660 -1.95 -47.79 -20.96
CA ASP A 660 -1.60 -47.71 -19.54
C ASP A 660 -2.80 -47.70 -18.56
N GLY A 661 -3.86 -48.44 -18.89
CA GLY A 661 -5.07 -48.59 -18.05
C GLY A 661 -5.94 -47.33 -17.95
N THR A 662 -5.70 -46.34 -18.82
CA THR A 662 -6.50 -45.11 -18.88
C THR A 662 -7.76 -45.36 -19.68
N LEU A 663 -8.95 -45.20 -19.08
CA LEU A 663 -10.20 -45.21 -19.82
C LEU A 663 -10.46 -43.78 -20.32
N GLY A 664 -10.42 -43.57 -21.63
CA GLY A 664 -10.55 -42.24 -22.22
C GLY A 664 -11.32 -42.24 -23.52
N GLN A 665 -11.48 -41.05 -24.12
CA GLN A 665 -12.11 -40.91 -25.42
C GLN A 665 -11.46 -41.84 -26.45
N TYR A 666 -12.30 -42.39 -27.32
CA TYR A 666 -11.94 -43.42 -28.30
C TYR A 666 -11.51 -44.79 -27.75
N SER A 667 -11.61 -45.06 -26.44
CA SER A 667 -11.44 -46.42 -25.92
C SER A 667 -12.61 -47.31 -26.36
N TYR A 668 -12.31 -48.46 -26.96
CA TYR A 668 -13.26 -49.50 -27.40
C TYR A 668 -14.25 -49.11 -28.51
N SER A 669 -14.30 -47.85 -28.95
CA SER A 669 -15.15 -47.35 -30.04
C SER A 669 -14.74 -45.94 -30.47
N ASN A 670 -14.86 -45.60 -31.76
CA ASN A 670 -14.64 -44.23 -32.27
C ASN A 670 -15.61 -43.18 -31.70
N GLU A 671 -16.70 -43.60 -31.06
CA GLU A 671 -17.77 -42.73 -30.53
C GLU A 671 -17.78 -42.69 -28.99
N ALA A 672 -16.74 -43.26 -28.36
CA ALA A 672 -16.62 -43.36 -26.91
C ALA A 672 -15.99 -42.12 -26.27
N GLY A 673 -16.45 -41.76 -25.06
CA GLY A 673 -16.02 -40.58 -24.33
C GLY A 673 -16.69 -40.45 -22.95
N TRP A 674 -16.25 -39.49 -22.14
CA TRP A 674 -16.83 -39.24 -20.82
C TRP A 674 -17.90 -38.15 -20.92
N MET A 675 -19.14 -38.51 -20.59
CA MET A 675 -20.28 -37.59 -20.52
C MET A 675 -20.60 -37.26 -19.06
N TYR A 676 -21.31 -36.16 -18.82
CA TYR A 676 -21.85 -35.86 -17.50
C TYR A 676 -23.33 -35.48 -17.58
N TYR A 677 -24.10 -35.94 -16.60
CA TYR A 677 -25.54 -35.71 -16.49
C TYR A 677 -25.84 -35.14 -15.11
N ILE A 678 -26.79 -34.22 -15.04
CA ILE A 678 -27.30 -33.66 -13.78
C ILE A 678 -28.79 -34.02 -13.68
N ASN A 679 -29.21 -34.66 -12.58
CA ASN A 679 -30.60 -35.08 -12.32
C ASN A 679 -31.24 -35.84 -13.51
N ASN A 680 -30.54 -36.87 -13.97
CA ASN A 680 -30.87 -37.70 -15.14
C ASN A 680 -31.15 -36.92 -16.45
N ALA A 681 -30.56 -35.73 -16.62
CA ALA A 681 -30.64 -34.92 -17.84
C ALA A 681 -29.27 -34.48 -18.33
N ASP A 682 -29.15 -34.27 -19.64
CA ASP A 682 -28.06 -33.50 -20.23
C ASP A 682 -28.21 -32.03 -19.79
N PRO A 683 -27.21 -31.44 -19.11
CA PRO A 683 -27.30 -30.07 -18.61
C PRO A 683 -27.19 -28.98 -19.70
N SER A 684 -26.89 -29.32 -20.96
CA SER A 684 -26.71 -28.37 -22.07
C SER A 684 -25.69 -27.25 -21.81
N LYS A 685 -24.71 -27.50 -20.94
CA LYS A 685 -23.64 -26.60 -20.48
C LYS A 685 -22.31 -27.36 -20.46
N ALA A 686 -21.18 -26.67 -20.62
CA ALA A 686 -19.90 -27.26 -20.23
C ALA A 686 -19.84 -27.44 -18.71
N MET A 687 -19.06 -28.41 -18.22
CA MET A 687 -18.96 -28.71 -16.78
C MET A 687 -18.31 -27.56 -15.98
N THR A 688 -17.52 -26.71 -16.65
CA THR A 688 -17.00 -25.44 -16.15
C THR A 688 -18.08 -24.38 -15.91
N ASP A 689 -19.17 -24.47 -16.67
CA ASP A 689 -20.21 -23.44 -16.73
C ASP A 689 -21.42 -23.83 -15.87
N TYR A 690 -21.40 -25.00 -15.23
CA TYR A 690 -22.53 -25.52 -14.44
C TYR A 690 -22.38 -25.20 -12.95
N ASP A 691 -23.28 -24.35 -12.48
CA ASP A 691 -23.48 -23.99 -11.08
C ASP A 691 -24.21 -25.14 -10.36
N LEU A 692 -23.47 -25.87 -9.50
CA LEU A 692 -24.02 -26.96 -8.69
C LEU A 692 -25.07 -26.46 -7.69
N LYS A 693 -26.07 -27.29 -7.38
CA LYS A 693 -27.13 -26.99 -6.41
C LYS A 693 -27.21 -28.07 -5.35
N ASP A 694 -27.61 -27.68 -4.16
CA ASP A 694 -27.87 -28.62 -3.06
C ASP A 694 -28.91 -29.68 -3.49
N GLY A 695 -28.53 -30.95 -3.36
CA GLY A 695 -29.34 -32.08 -3.77
C GLY A 695 -29.28 -32.49 -5.25
N ASP A 696 -28.42 -31.89 -6.09
CA ASP A 696 -28.18 -32.39 -7.45
C ASP A 696 -27.58 -33.81 -7.44
N VAL A 697 -27.86 -34.61 -8.49
CA VAL A 697 -27.17 -35.88 -8.79
C VAL A 697 -26.31 -35.71 -10.02
N MET A 698 -24.99 -35.79 -9.87
CA MET A 698 -23.98 -35.61 -10.92
C MET A 698 -23.32 -36.94 -11.29
N ARG A 699 -23.63 -37.46 -12.49
CA ARG A 699 -23.18 -38.78 -12.95
C ARG A 699 -22.15 -38.64 -14.06
N ILE A 700 -20.87 -38.95 -13.78
CA ILE A 700 -19.79 -38.95 -14.77
C ILE A 700 -19.73 -40.32 -15.44
N GLN A 701 -20.20 -40.43 -16.68
CA GLN A 701 -20.53 -41.69 -17.33
C GLN A 701 -19.69 -41.93 -18.58
N PHE A 702 -19.09 -43.11 -18.69
CA PHE A 702 -18.44 -43.52 -19.93
C PHE A 702 -19.49 -43.91 -21.00
N SER A 703 -19.60 -43.14 -22.06
CA SER A 703 -20.31 -43.48 -23.30
C SER A 703 -19.41 -44.39 -24.14
N LEU A 704 -19.96 -45.48 -24.68
CA LEU A 704 -19.30 -46.36 -25.66
C LEU A 704 -19.80 -46.06 -27.10
N TYR A 705 -21.05 -45.65 -27.26
CA TYR A 705 -21.70 -45.58 -28.58
C TYR A 705 -22.62 -44.37 -28.79
N GLY A 706 -22.60 -43.84 -30.02
CA GLY A 706 -23.52 -42.82 -30.48
C GLY A 706 -23.37 -41.47 -29.77
N TYR A 707 -22.20 -41.17 -29.20
CA TYR A 707 -21.97 -39.92 -28.45
C TYR A 707 -22.99 -39.73 -27.30
N GLY A 708 -23.22 -40.76 -26.49
CA GLY A 708 -24.15 -40.74 -25.35
C GLY A 708 -25.59 -41.19 -25.66
N VAL A 709 -25.86 -41.72 -26.86
CA VAL A 709 -27.13 -42.41 -27.17
C VAL A 709 -27.34 -43.62 -26.26
N ASP A 710 -26.27 -44.33 -25.89
CA ASP A 710 -26.28 -45.47 -24.99
C ASP A 710 -26.53 -45.12 -23.51
N LEU A 711 -26.32 -43.85 -23.12
CA LEU A 711 -26.64 -43.31 -21.80
C LEU A 711 -28.05 -42.70 -21.72
N SER A 712 -28.47 -41.99 -22.76
CA SER A 712 -29.72 -41.22 -22.79
C SER A 712 -30.92 -41.96 -23.39
N GLY A 713 -30.68 -42.96 -24.25
CA GLY A 713 -31.70 -43.57 -25.10
C GLY A 713 -32.23 -42.68 -26.22
N ARG A 714 -31.56 -41.56 -26.54
CA ARG A 714 -31.99 -40.55 -27.53
C ARG A 714 -30.93 -40.35 -28.64
N PRO A 715 -31.31 -40.10 -29.90
CA PRO A 715 -30.39 -39.72 -30.97
C PRO A 715 -29.56 -38.46 -30.65
N TYR A 716 -28.25 -38.51 -30.92
CA TYR A 716 -27.37 -37.36 -30.75
C TYR A 716 -27.68 -36.26 -31.77
N GLY A 717 -27.88 -35.03 -31.29
CA GLY A 717 -28.11 -33.84 -32.12
C GLY A 717 -29.54 -33.60 -32.60
N GLU A 718 -30.53 -34.40 -32.21
CA GLU A 718 -31.94 -34.16 -32.57
C GLU A 718 -32.67 -33.24 -31.58
N THR A 719 -33.07 -32.05 -32.05
CA THR A 719 -34.06 -31.20 -31.37
C THR A 719 -35.47 -31.75 -31.60
N LEU A 720 -35.92 -32.62 -30.69
CA LEU A 720 -37.29 -33.13 -30.66
C LEU A 720 -38.31 -32.02 -30.33
N ALA A 721 -39.51 -32.12 -30.91
CA ALA A 721 -40.63 -31.24 -30.57
C ALA A 721 -41.19 -31.54 -29.18
N GLU A 722 -41.80 -30.53 -28.55
CA GLU A 722 -42.39 -30.64 -27.20
C GLU A 722 -43.50 -31.71 -27.17
N GLY A 723 -43.18 -32.88 -26.61
CA GLY A 723 -44.09 -34.02 -26.47
C GLY A 723 -43.74 -35.27 -27.30
N GLU A 724 -42.75 -35.22 -28.20
CA GLU A 724 -42.32 -36.41 -28.95
C GLU A 724 -41.18 -37.17 -28.23
N GLN A 725 -41.26 -38.51 -28.24
CA GLN A 725 -40.22 -39.40 -27.71
C GLN A 725 -39.78 -40.40 -28.77
N ALA A 726 -38.74 -40.05 -29.53
CA ALA A 726 -37.95 -41.00 -30.32
C ALA A 726 -36.94 -41.76 -29.42
N GLN A 727 -37.41 -42.35 -28.32
CA GLN A 727 -36.54 -43.20 -27.48
C GLN A 727 -36.27 -44.52 -28.21
N THR A 728 -35.00 -44.76 -28.54
CA THR A 728 -34.55 -46.01 -29.18
C THR A 728 -34.40 -47.15 -28.16
N VAL A 729 -34.00 -46.81 -26.94
CA VAL A 729 -34.09 -47.65 -25.73
C VAL A 729 -34.56 -46.78 -24.57
N LYS A 730 -35.41 -47.31 -23.68
CA LYS A 730 -35.85 -46.61 -22.47
C LYS A 730 -34.85 -46.87 -21.33
N ILE A 731 -34.09 -45.84 -20.94
CA ILE A 731 -33.26 -45.84 -19.73
C ILE A 731 -34.08 -45.29 -18.55
N ALA A 732 -34.04 -45.93 -17.39
CA ALA A 732 -34.72 -45.47 -16.17
C ALA A 732 -33.97 -44.31 -15.49
N ASN A 733 -34.68 -43.45 -14.75
CA ASN A 733 -34.06 -42.47 -13.87
C ASN A 733 -33.49 -43.21 -12.64
N LYS A 734 -32.18 -43.05 -12.42
CA LYS A 734 -31.43 -43.70 -11.31
C LYS A 734 -31.16 -42.77 -10.12
N ASP A 735 -31.53 -41.49 -10.18
CA ASP A 735 -31.17 -40.46 -9.19
C ASP A 735 -31.53 -40.87 -7.75
N GLY A 736 -32.74 -41.43 -7.55
CA GLY A 736 -33.18 -41.91 -6.22
C GLY A 736 -32.44 -43.15 -5.72
N LEU A 737 -31.99 -44.02 -6.62
CA LEU A 737 -31.18 -45.21 -6.30
C LEU A 737 -29.73 -44.82 -5.96
N LEU A 738 -29.17 -43.86 -6.70
CA LEU A 738 -27.82 -43.34 -6.48
C LEU A 738 -27.75 -42.54 -5.17
N LYS A 739 -28.79 -41.78 -4.83
CA LYS A 739 -28.94 -41.15 -3.50
C LYS A 739 -28.95 -42.19 -2.37
N ALA A 740 -29.76 -43.25 -2.49
CA ALA A 740 -29.81 -44.31 -1.49
C ALA A 740 -28.48 -45.08 -1.33
N LEU A 741 -27.67 -45.19 -2.39
CA LEU A 741 -26.31 -45.72 -2.33
C LEU A 741 -25.35 -44.73 -1.64
N ALA A 742 -25.45 -43.44 -1.95
CA ALA A 742 -24.66 -42.38 -1.34
C ALA A 742 -24.92 -42.19 0.16
N ASP A 743 -26.17 -42.38 0.61
CA ASP A 743 -26.55 -42.39 2.03
C ASP A 743 -25.78 -43.45 2.83
N VAL A 744 -25.45 -44.59 2.20
CA VAL A 744 -24.62 -45.65 2.81
C VAL A 744 -23.13 -45.30 2.72
N ASN A 745 -22.67 -44.85 1.56
CA ASN A 745 -21.24 -44.64 1.31
C ASN A 745 -20.63 -43.44 2.04
N SER A 746 -21.37 -42.34 2.18
CA SER A 746 -20.95 -41.18 2.97
C SER A 746 -21.27 -41.30 4.46
N SER A 747 -21.81 -42.44 4.92
CA SER A 747 -22.03 -42.69 6.34
C SER A 747 -20.72 -43.01 7.05
N GLU A 748 -20.44 -42.32 8.17
CA GLU A 748 -19.37 -42.71 9.11
C GLU A 748 -19.49 -44.18 9.57
N LYS A 749 -20.70 -44.75 9.49
CA LYS A 749 -21.01 -46.13 9.88
C LYS A 749 -21.08 -47.10 8.70
N ARG A 750 -20.64 -46.73 7.50
CA ARG A 750 -20.66 -47.59 6.29
C ARG A 750 -20.22 -49.03 6.57
N GLU A 751 -19.07 -49.18 7.22
CA GLU A 751 -18.49 -50.49 7.54
C GLU A 751 -19.21 -51.24 8.66
N GLU A 752 -20.12 -50.61 9.39
CA GLU A 752 -21.03 -51.28 10.34
C GLU A 752 -22.34 -51.66 9.63
N LEU A 753 -22.90 -50.75 8.84
CA LEU A 753 -24.10 -50.97 8.01
C LEU A 753 -23.91 -52.17 7.07
N LEU A 754 -22.78 -52.24 6.37
CA LEU A 754 -22.45 -53.34 5.45
C LEU A 754 -22.05 -54.66 6.15
N ARG A 755 -22.03 -54.72 7.49
CA ARG A 755 -21.96 -55.98 8.24
C ARG A 755 -23.34 -56.59 8.52
N ASP A 756 -24.40 -55.78 8.51
CA ASP A 756 -25.75 -56.34 8.53
C ASP A 756 -26.05 -57.05 7.20
N LYS A 757 -26.65 -58.23 7.30
CA LYS A 757 -26.87 -59.11 6.14
C LYS A 757 -28.04 -58.65 5.27
N ALA A 758 -29.04 -57.99 5.82
CA ALA A 758 -30.15 -57.44 5.06
C ALA A 758 -29.73 -56.15 4.36
N VAL A 759 -29.05 -55.24 5.06
CA VAL A 759 -28.47 -54.02 4.47
C VAL A 759 -27.48 -54.37 3.36
N LYS A 760 -26.52 -55.28 3.60
CA LYS A 760 -25.57 -55.67 2.55
C LYS A 760 -26.25 -56.35 1.36
N ALA A 761 -27.23 -57.23 1.58
CA ALA A 761 -27.96 -57.85 0.46
C ALA A 761 -28.76 -56.82 -0.37
N ALA A 762 -29.36 -55.82 0.30
CA ALA A 762 -30.04 -54.72 -0.38
C ALA A 762 -29.05 -53.79 -1.11
N TYR A 763 -27.89 -53.51 -0.52
CA TYR A 763 -26.83 -52.69 -1.12
C TYR A 763 -26.23 -53.36 -2.36
N ASP A 764 -25.86 -54.64 -2.25
CA ASP A 764 -25.33 -55.43 -3.37
C ASP A 764 -26.35 -55.48 -4.53
N LYS A 765 -27.66 -55.58 -4.21
CA LYS A 765 -28.72 -55.52 -5.22
C LYS A 765 -28.94 -54.12 -5.79
N ALA A 766 -28.79 -53.06 -4.99
CA ALA A 766 -28.85 -51.69 -5.45
C ALA A 766 -27.69 -51.36 -6.42
N ILE A 767 -26.47 -51.85 -6.15
CA ILE A 767 -25.33 -51.78 -7.08
C ILE A 767 -25.61 -52.57 -8.37
N GLU A 768 -26.17 -53.79 -8.28
CA GLU A 768 -26.53 -54.60 -9.45
C GLU A 768 -27.57 -53.89 -10.36
N VAL A 769 -28.60 -53.30 -9.76
CA VAL A 769 -29.66 -52.57 -10.49
C VAL A 769 -29.15 -51.22 -11.00
N ALA A 770 -28.28 -50.52 -10.27
CA ALA A 770 -27.65 -49.30 -10.74
C ALA A 770 -26.75 -49.56 -11.96
N ALA A 771 -25.97 -50.65 -11.96
CA ALA A 771 -25.14 -51.04 -13.09
C ALA A 771 -25.95 -51.55 -14.30
N ASN A 772 -27.16 -52.08 -14.09
CA ASN A 772 -28.02 -52.49 -15.19
C ASN A 772 -28.62 -51.27 -15.92
N MET A 773 -28.24 -51.07 -17.19
CA MET A 773 -28.77 -49.98 -18.03
C MET A 773 -30.17 -50.26 -18.60
N THR A 774 -30.65 -51.51 -18.57
CA THR A 774 -32.01 -51.88 -19.03
C THR A 774 -33.02 -52.10 -17.90
N ALA A 775 -32.66 -51.81 -16.66
CA ALA A 775 -33.56 -51.91 -15.52
C ALA A 775 -34.79 -51.00 -15.71
N THR A 776 -35.98 -51.48 -15.32
CA THR A 776 -37.19 -50.65 -15.37
C THR A 776 -37.23 -49.63 -14.23
N GLN A 777 -38.09 -48.62 -14.34
CA GLN A 777 -38.27 -47.64 -13.26
C GLN A 777 -38.82 -48.33 -11.99
N GLU A 778 -39.69 -49.33 -12.13
CA GLU A 778 -40.16 -50.12 -11.00
C GLU A 778 -39.01 -50.89 -10.32
N GLU A 779 -38.02 -51.37 -11.08
CA GLU A 779 -36.84 -52.06 -10.53
C GLU A 779 -35.89 -51.10 -9.81
N THR A 780 -35.61 -49.91 -10.37
CA THR A 780 -34.76 -48.89 -9.72
C THR A 780 -35.41 -48.37 -8.44
N ASP A 781 -36.72 -48.07 -8.48
CA ASP A 781 -37.48 -47.54 -7.35
C ASP A 781 -37.62 -48.60 -6.25
N ALA A 782 -37.85 -49.87 -6.60
CA ALA A 782 -37.91 -50.98 -5.65
C ALA A 782 -36.54 -51.26 -5.01
N ALA A 783 -35.44 -51.17 -5.76
CA ALA A 783 -34.09 -51.34 -5.21
C ALA A 783 -33.73 -50.20 -4.23
N ALA A 784 -34.05 -48.96 -4.59
CA ALA A 784 -33.84 -47.79 -3.72
C ALA A 784 -34.64 -47.92 -2.42
N LYS A 785 -35.93 -48.29 -2.53
CA LYS A 785 -36.78 -48.53 -1.37
C LYS A 785 -36.30 -49.71 -0.51
N ALA A 786 -35.88 -50.83 -1.10
CA ALA A 786 -35.39 -51.99 -0.36
C ALA A 786 -34.13 -51.67 0.46
N LEU A 787 -33.24 -50.82 -0.08
CA LEU A 787 -32.06 -50.34 0.66
C LEU A 787 -32.47 -49.41 1.81
N ALA A 788 -33.35 -48.43 1.57
CA ALA A 788 -33.85 -47.52 2.60
C ALA A 788 -34.59 -48.26 3.74
N ASP A 789 -35.43 -49.24 3.41
CA ASP A 789 -36.16 -50.07 4.38
C ASP A 789 -35.19 -50.92 5.23
N ALA A 790 -34.14 -51.49 4.61
CA ALA A 790 -33.12 -52.26 5.31
C ALA A 790 -32.29 -51.40 6.28
N LEU A 791 -31.93 -50.17 5.88
CA LEU A 791 -31.22 -49.22 6.73
C LEU A 791 -32.06 -48.79 7.95
N ALA A 792 -33.35 -48.52 7.74
CA ALA A 792 -34.28 -48.21 8.84
C ALA A 792 -34.42 -49.39 9.82
N ALA A 793 -34.46 -50.62 9.32
CA ALA A 793 -34.48 -51.83 10.15
C ALA A 793 -33.16 -52.01 10.94
N ALA A 794 -31.99 -51.82 10.32
CA ALA A 794 -30.70 -51.92 11.00
C ALA A 794 -30.50 -50.82 12.07
N GLY A 795 -31.12 -49.66 11.90
CA GLY A 795 -31.16 -48.59 12.90
C GLY A 795 -32.05 -48.86 14.13
N SER A 796 -32.90 -49.89 14.09
CA SER A 796 -33.87 -50.22 15.16
C SER A 796 -33.56 -51.57 15.83
N GLY A 797 -32.74 -51.50 16.89
CA GLY A 797 -32.33 -52.68 17.65
C GLY A 797 -33.49 -53.46 18.30
N PRO A 798 -33.40 -54.80 18.41
CA PRO A 798 -34.57 -55.62 18.72
C PRO A 798 -34.81 -55.82 20.22
N GLU A 799 -35.77 -55.07 20.80
CA GLU A 799 -36.65 -55.61 21.86
C GLU A 799 -37.92 -54.75 22.08
N ASP A 800 -39.02 -55.11 21.42
CA ASP A 800 -40.38 -54.78 21.90
C ASP A 800 -41.38 -55.92 21.59
N GLN A 801 -40.99 -57.15 21.97
CA GLN A 801 -41.87 -58.31 22.03
C GLN A 801 -41.81 -58.90 23.44
N LYS A 802 -42.75 -58.50 24.30
CA LYS A 802 -42.94 -59.14 25.61
C LYS A 802 -43.56 -60.54 25.45
N PRO A 803 -43.20 -61.49 26.33
CA PRO A 803 -43.68 -62.87 26.25
C PRO A 803 -45.17 -62.99 26.65
N GLU A 804 -45.81 -64.07 26.20
CA GLU A 804 -47.11 -64.49 26.70
C GLU A 804 -47.04 -64.85 28.20
N GLU A 805 -48.01 -64.40 29.00
CA GLU A 805 -48.17 -64.87 30.38
C GLU A 805 -49.63 -65.22 30.68
N GLN A 806 -49.86 -66.41 31.21
CA GLN A 806 -51.20 -66.90 31.53
C GLN A 806 -51.59 -66.58 32.98
N ASN A 807 -52.67 -65.80 33.15
CA ASN A 807 -53.61 -65.87 34.27
C ASN A 807 -53.05 -65.85 35.72
N LYS A 808 -53.24 -64.72 36.44
CA LYS A 808 -54.37 -64.60 37.40
C LYS A 808 -54.52 -63.25 38.13
N ASP A 809 -55.79 -62.94 38.44
CA ASP A 809 -56.34 -62.30 39.65
C ASP A 809 -55.59 -61.12 40.33
N GLY A 810 -56.13 -59.88 40.28
CA GLY A 810 -55.54 -58.74 41.03
C GLY A 810 -56.28 -57.38 40.97
N GLN A 811 -57.41 -57.25 41.67
CA GLN A 811 -58.28 -56.06 41.87
C GLN A 811 -57.66 -54.63 41.98
N GLY A 812 -58.39 -53.61 41.49
CA GLY A 812 -58.22 -52.16 41.78
C GLY A 812 -58.07 -51.31 40.50
N GLN A 813 -58.87 -50.28 40.17
CA GLN A 813 -59.28 -49.03 40.86
C GLN A 813 -58.13 -48.06 41.16
N VAL A 814 -58.19 -46.73 40.87
CA VAL A 814 -59.22 -45.92 40.18
C VAL A 814 -58.62 -44.60 39.62
N GLU A 815 -59.28 -44.03 38.60
CA GLU A 815 -59.28 -42.67 38.01
C GLU A 815 -58.32 -41.50 38.45
N LYS A 816 -57.91 -40.69 37.44
CA LYS A 816 -57.88 -39.18 37.40
C LYS A 816 -56.88 -38.40 38.29
N ASP A 817 -56.55 -37.12 38.05
CA ASP A 817 -56.87 -36.18 36.94
C ASP A 817 -55.77 -35.10 36.76
N LYS A 818 -55.64 -34.57 35.53
CA LYS A 818 -55.30 -33.18 35.09
C LYS A 818 -54.25 -32.28 35.81
N ASN A 819 -53.38 -31.69 34.96
CA ASN A 819 -52.93 -30.28 34.88
C ASN A 819 -52.18 -29.66 36.10
N VAL A 820 -51.23 -28.72 35.97
CA VAL A 820 -51.29 -27.39 35.30
C VAL A 820 -49.86 -26.86 34.98
N HIS A 821 -49.72 -26.00 33.96
CA HIS A 821 -48.47 -25.26 33.63
C HIS A 821 -47.97 -24.30 34.73
N THR A 822 -46.65 -24.02 34.80
CA THR A 822 -46.04 -22.66 34.72
C THR A 822 -44.51 -22.69 34.94
N GLY A 823 -43.78 -21.69 34.41
CA GLY A 823 -42.36 -21.39 34.70
C GLY A 823 -41.36 -22.34 34.02
N LEU A 824 -40.57 -21.98 33.00
CA LEU A 824 -39.53 -20.92 32.86
C LEU A 824 -38.30 -21.10 33.77
N ALA A 825 -37.15 -21.32 33.11
CA ALA A 825 -35.73 -21.07 33.44
C ALA A 825 -35.23 -21.20 34.91
N GLY A 826 -34.05 -21.78 35.17
CA GLY A 826 -33.08 -22.42 34.25
C GLY A 826 -31.65 -22.28 34.78
N ASP A 827 -30.91 -23.39 34.91
CA ASP A 827 -29.51 -23.43 35.35
C ASP A 827 -28.89 -24.82 35.02
N PRO A 828 -27.65 -24.92 34.50
CA PRO A 828 -26.93 -26.18 34.36
C PRO A 828 -25.88 -26.37 35.47
N MET A 829 -26.16 -27.24 36.44
CA MET A 829 -25.19 -27.59 37.50
C MET A 829 -24.31 -28.80 37.13
N THR A 830 -23.03 -28.68 37.47
CA THR A 830 -21.90 -29.56 37.10
C THR A 830 -21.85 -30.93 37.79
N GLY A 831 -21.24 -31.92 37.11
CA GLY A 831 -20.60 -33.10 37.72
C GLY A 831 -20.82 -34.42 36.94
N GLY A 832 -19.84 -35.32 36.78
CA GLY A 832 -18.43 -35.31 37.21
C GLY A 832 -17.77 -36.70 37.03
N LEU A 833 -16.52 -36.88 37.51
CA LEU A 833 -15.66 -38.09 37.46
C LEU A 833 -15.01 -38.38 36.08
N ALA A 834 -13.77 -38.89 35.95
CA ALA A 834 -12.54 -38.97 36.78
C ALA A 834 -11.36 -39.40 35.83
N ALA A 835 -10.09 -39.69 36.17
CA ALA A 835 -9.30 -39.80 37.42
C ALA A 835 -7.77 -39.72 37.10
N ILE A 836 -6.89 -39.61 38.13
CA ILE A 836 -5.41 -39.87 38.10
C ILE A 836 -4.56 -38.84 37.31
N GLY A 837 -3.34 -38.42 37.70
CA GLY A 837 -2.64 -38.59 38.99
C GLY A 837 -1.08 -38.63 38.93
N LEU A 838 -0.41 -37.46 38.87
CA LEU A 838 1.06 -37.22 39.04
C LEU A 838 2.03 -37.97 38.08
N LEU A 839 3.09 -37.38 37.51
CA LEU A 839 4.14 -36.53 38.12
C LEU A 839 4.85 -35.67 37.04
N ALA A 840 5.56 -34.60 37.44
CA ALA A 840 6.33 -33.70 36.56
C ALA A 840 7.86 -33.89 36.70
N VAL A 841 8.71 -33.29 35.82
CA VAL A 841 10.07 -32.78 36.16
C VAL A 841 10.81 -32.01 35.02
N ILE A 842 11.28 -30.80 35.37
CA ILE A 842 12.49 -30.04 34.90
C ILE A 842 12.58 -29.40 33.48
N SER A 843 13.24 -28.23 33.47
CA SER A 843 13.56 -27.33 32.35
C SER A 843 15.04 -27.35 31.92
N LEU A 844 15.34 -26.64 30.82
CA LEU A 844 16.64 -26.19 30.28
C LEU A 844 17.96 -26.58 31.02
N ALA A 845 18.84 -27.30 30.30
CA ALA A 845 20.28 -27.02 30.24
C ALA A 845 20.87 -27.67 28.97
N GLY A 846 21.78 -27.01 28.24
CA GLY A 846 22.27 -27.54 26.96
C GLY A 846 23.41 -26.78 26.29
N THR A 847 24.62 -26.82 26.87
CA THR A 847 25.84 -26.26 26.26
C THR A 847 26.87 -27.35 25.99
N LEU A 848 27.09 -27.70 24.72
CA LEU A 848 28.32 -28.35 24.20
C LEU A 848 28.28 -28.25 22.66
N VAL A 849 29.10 -27.43 22.02
CA VAL A 849 30.41 -27.81 21.45
C VAL A 849 30.39 -29.14 20.69
N LEU A 850 30.44 -29.06 19.35
CA LEU A 850 31.13 -30.05 18.53
C LEU A 850 31.87 -29.37 17.37
N LYS A 851 32.99 -29.95 16.96
CA LYS A 851 33.95 -29.39 16.00
C LYS A 851 34.12 -30.33 14.81
N LYS A 852 34.33 -29.73 13.63
CA LYS A 852 34.99 -30.29 12.43
C LYS A 852 34.28 -31.38 11.62
N ASN A 853 34.46 -31.21 10.31
CA ASN A 853 34.24 -32.16 9.20
C ASN A 853 32.75 -32.43 8.90
N ARG A 854 32.31 -32.44 7.63
CA ARG A 854 33.05 -32.38 6.36
C ARG A 854 32.82 -31.11 5.58
#